data_AF-A0A8S4RZ28-F1
#
_entry.id   AF-A0A8S4RZ28-F1
#
_cell.length_a   1.000
_cell.length_b   1.000
_cell.length_c   1.000
_cell.angle_alpha   90.00
_cell.angle_beta   90.00
_cell.angle_gamma   90.00
#
_symmetry.space_group_name_H-M   'P 1'
#
loop_
_entity.id
_entity.type
_entity.pdbx_description
1 polymer ?
#
loop_
_entity_poly.entity_id
_entity_poly.type
_entity_poly.pdbx_seq_one_letter_code
_entity_poly.pdbx_strand_id
1 'polypeptide(L)'
;MHPVSKLLRVMAAYSTKVSLNEVVIASAVRTPMGSFRGSLATLSAPELGAVAVKAAIERAGISKEEVKEVYIGNVCSASVGQAPARQAVIYAGLPKSTICTTVNKVCSSGMKSVMLAAQGLQTGAQDVILAGGMESMSNVPFYLKRGETTYGGMQLIDGIVFDGLTDVYNKFHMGNCAENTAKKLEINRQQQDDYAISSYKRSAGAYESKAFADELVPVPVPQKRGAPPVIFSEDEEYKRVNFEKFNKLATVFQKENGTVTAGNASTLNDGAAALVLMTADAARRLNVTPIARIVGFADGECDPIDFPIAPAVAIPKLLEKTGVKKEDVALWEINEAFSVVAVANQKLLDLDPAKVNVHGGAVSLGHPIGMSGARLVVHLCHALKKGEKGVGAICNGGGGASSIMIEKLANTVEGPPILTFYTKTPCPLCDIVMEELEPYKNKLIIEKVDITRPENLKWLRLYRLDIPVLFLNAINTLEAAAQMLMAPPNLVSSEQRHQAESVFLEFRSTKNPYQLCREILEKSTSGYVLFEAAGLIKTALIREWNLLSANDITSLREYLLSYLLRKEAPPFLKEKLLQTIAVIIKRGSINDGGRERKALLEELEKIILSSPISQQKLACSLILAIMQEYAITVKSADVGLIWEVHFRLKKSFEALDLKRIFRFTVGVLEQIIRSGHHPEGEQALLTKQLLTIVETVLCWSHVSPLLSKRLIGAFEAIYESDTAPALRLSLNWRDTIMQPELIALFFEIHMYVRTTPELANPSLTCLVQLASLSGVVVSASNLKQQYLENYVNSFMRMLAFIQPIEREMLGISDIYRRLVQFFTPVMIAAMPPAFLQNLTNYTCHCIRGSIIEEGVNEDTVWRESLNKFLHTWCAIVHDADGFSNERLMNPCIEIFMTYLQCRLAPPDGTRGTESSDGCADDIKDDVEDDERQLHSNVLLTIGAIARKAPAHCCHVLFNLLTDRSKR
;
A
#
# COMPACT_ATOMS: atom_id res chain seq x y z
N MET A 1 -18.67 -0.13 12.14
CA MET A 1 -17.31 0.42 12.38
C MET A 1 -16.32 -0.73 12.48
N HIS A 2 -15.31 -0.78 11.60
CA HIS A 2 -14.25 -1.79 11.71
C HIS A 2 -12.90 -1.22 11.25
N PRO A 3 -11.96 -0.89 12.16
CA PRO A 3 -10.71 -0.20 11.81
C PRO A 3 -9.63 -1.13 11.23
N VAL A 4 -9.89 -1.90 10.16
CA VAL A 4 -8.91 -2.80 9.50
C VAL A 4 -7.93 -1.99 8.62
N SER A 5 -7.19 -1.07 9.24
CA SER A 5 -6.34 -0.08 8.55
C SER A 5 -4.87 -0.07 8.98
N LYS A 6 -4.46 -1.02 9.81
CA LYS A 6 -3.08 -1.34 10.25
C LYS A 6 -3.13 -2.80 10.71
N LEU A 7 -2.24 -3.73 10.38
CA LEU A 7 -0.91 -3.76 9.74
C LEU A 7 -0.67 -5.27 9.48
N LEU A 8 -0.18 -5.84 8.36
CA LEU A 8 0.29 -5.34 7.06
C LEU A 8 1.55 -4.45 7.01
N ARG A 9 2.35 -4.53 8.08
CA ARG A 9 3.81 -4.34 8.17
C ARG A 9 4.23 -5.26 9.34
N VAL A 10 5.35 -5.97 9.34
CA VAL A 10 6.66 -5.68 8.75
C VAL A 10 7.27 -6.95 8.13
N MET A 11 7.89 -6.80 6.95
CA MET A 11 8.89 -7.71 6.35
C MET A 11 8.49 -9.15 5.99
N ALA A 12 7.58 -9.28 5.03
CA ALA A 12 7.99 -9.91 3.77
C ALA A 12 8.17 -8.78 2.75
N ALA A 13 9.41 -8.33 2.53
CA ALA A 13 9.69 -7.13 1.75
C ALA A 13 9.71 -7.42 0.24
N TYR A 14 8.56 -7.68 -0.39
CA TYR A 14 8.40 -7.61 -1.85
C TYR A 14 7.00 -7.13 -2.25
N SER A 15 6.94 -6.00 -2.97
CA SER A 15 5.76 -5.19 -3.33
C SER A 15 5.10 -4.40 -2.18
N THR A 16 5.41 -3.10 -2.13
CA THR A 16 4.78 -2.10 -1.26
C THR A 16 3.42 -1.60 -1.77
N LYS A 17 2.86 -2.20 -2.83
CA LYS A 17 1.59 -1.78 -3.43
C LYS A 17 0.41 -2.49 -2.77
N VAL A 18 -0.53 -1.71 -2.24
CA VAL A 18 -1.85 -2.20 -1.81
C VAL A 18 -2.53 -2.87 -3.01
N SER A 19 -2.96 -4.12 -2.86
CA SER A 19 -3.80 -4.79 -3.86
C SER A 19 -5.21 -4.16 -3.80
N LEU A 20 -5.56 -3.42 -4.85
CA LEU A 20 -6.88 -2.83 -5.03
C LEU A 20 -7.76 -3.78 -5.83
N ASN A 21 -9.07 -3.77 -5.58
CA ASN A 21 -10.01 -4.54 -6.39
C ASN A 21 -9.95 -4.10 -7.86
N GLU A 22 -10.00 -5.06 -8.77
CA GLU A 22 -10.19 -4.78 -10.19
C GLU A 22 -11.58 -4.18 -10.44
N VAL A 23 -11.63 -3.07 -11.17
CA VAL A 23 -12.87 -2.36 -11.51
C VAL A 23 -13.21 -2.56 -12.97
N VAL A 24 -14.41 -3.07 -13.22
CA VAL A 24 -14.95 -3.33 -14.55
C VAL A 24 -16.19 -2.49 -14.81
N ILE A 25 -16.40 -2.18 -16.08
CA ILE A 25 -17.55 -1.46 -16.61
C ILE A 25 -18.51 -2.51 -17.16
N ALA A 26 -19.70 -2.63 -16.56
CA ALA A 26 -20.74 -3.55 -17.01
C ALA A 26 -21.54 -2.97 -18.19
N SER A 27 -21.85 -1.67 -18.12
CA SER A 27 -22.54 -0.94 -19.18
C SER A 27 -22.11 0.52 -19.19
N ALA A 28 -22.26 1.16 -20.36
CA ALA A 28 -21.95 2.57 -20.54
C ALA A 28 -22.91 3.15 -21.60
N VAL A 29 -23.65 4.20 -21.26
CA VAL A 29 -24.72 4.75 -22.10
C VAL A 29 -24.81 6.27 -21.99
N ARG A 30 -25.43 6.92 -22.96
CA ARG A 30 -25.74 8.35 -22.92
C ARG A 30 -27.05 8.69 -23.63
N THR A 31 -27.62 9.83 -23.28
CA THR A 31 -28.61 10.50 -24.13
C THR A 31 -27.92 11.05 -25.39
N PRO A 32 -28.67 11.29 -26.47
CA PRO A 32 -28.36 12.34 -27.42
C PRO A 32 -28.09 13.67 -26.71
N MET A 33 -27.33 14.55 -27.36
CA MET A 33 -27.03 15.90 -26.91
C MET A 33 -27.87 16.91 -27.69
N GLY A 34 -28.64 17.71 -26.96
CA GLY A 34 -29.44 18.80 -27.53
C GLY A 34 -28.60 20.08 -27.60
N SER A 35 -28.83 20.89 -28.62
CA SER A 35 -28.29 22.25 -28.71
C SER A 35 -28.86 23.17 -27.63
N PHE A 36 -28.15 24.26 -27.32
CA PHE A 36 -28.66 25.32 -26.45
C PHE A 36 -30.04 25.81 -26.88
N ARG A 37 -31.00 25.73 -25.96
CA ARG A 37 -32.43 26.06 -26.15
C ARG A 37 -33.08 25.31 -27.32
N GLY A 38 -32.51 24.15 -27.68
CA GLY A 38 -32.95 23.26 -28.75
C GLY A 38 -33.83 22.12 -28.25
N SER A 39 -33.63 20.93 -28.83
CA SER A 39 -34.59 19.82 -28.76
C SER A 39 -34.80 19.22 -27.36
N LEU A 40 -33.83 19.33 -26.45
CA LEU A 40 -33.91 18.81 -25.07
C LEU A 40 -34.20 19.88 -24.01
N ALA A 41 -34.33 21.15 -24.40
CA ALA A 41 -34.37 22.28 -23.47
C ALA A 41 -35.58 22.29 -22.51
N THR A 42 -36.62 21.49 -22.76
CA THR A 42 -37.78 21.34 -21.85
C THR A 42 -37.54 20.38 -20.69
N LEU A 43 -36.41 19.65 -20.67
CA LEU A 43 -36.08 18.68 -19.64
C LEU A 43 -34.97 19.22 -18.73
N SER A 44 -35.14 19.04 -17.43
CA SER A 44 -34.12 19.38 -16.43
C SER A 44 -32.95 18.38 -16.46
N ALA A 45 -31.79 18.80 -15.95
CA ALA A 45 -30.60 17.93 -15.90
C ALA A 45 -30.87 16.58 -15.17
N PRO A 46 -31.61 16.52 -14.04
CA PRO A 46 -31.97 15.26 -13.40
C PRO A 46 -32.91 14.36 -14.20
N GLU A 47 -33.79 14.91 -15.05
CA GLU A 47 -34.66 14.11 -15.93
C GLU A 47 -33.84 13.46 -17.05
N LEU A 48 -32.89 14.20 -17.64
CA LEU A 48 -31.92 13.63 -18.59
C LEU A 48 -31.04 12.57 -17.91
N GLY A 49 -30.56 12.86 -16.70
CA GLY A 49 -29.82 11.92 -15.86
C GLY A 49 -30.62 10.64 -15.59
N ALA A 50 -31.91 10.74 -15.31
CA ALA A 50 -32.78 9.60 -15.05
C ALA A 50 -32.88 8.64 -16.26
N VAL A 51 -32.96 9.17 -17.48
CA VAL A 51 -32.97 8.37 -18.72
C VAL A 51 -31.67 7.57 -18.84
N ALA A 52 -30.52 8.22 -18.69
CA ALA A 52 -29.21 7.56 -18.77
C ALA A 52 -29.02 6.53 -17.64
N VAL A 53 -29.34 6.88 -16.39
CA VAL A 53 -29.24 6.00 -15.21
C VAL A 53 -30.07 4.73 -15.39
N LYS A 54 -31.34 4.87 -15.82
CA LYS A 54 -32.23 3.74 -16.04
C LYS A 54 -31.69 2.80 -17.13
N ALA A 55 -31.33 3.35 -18.29
CA ALA A 55 -30.85 2.55 -19.42
C ALA A 55 -29.49 1.90 -19.16
N ALA A 56 -28.62 2.50 -18.34
CA ALA A 56 -27.35 1.88 -17.93
C ALA A 56 -27.61 0.60 -17.11
N ILE A 57 -28.52 0.64 -16.15
CA ILE A 57 -28.89 -0.52 -15.33
C ILE A 57 -29.55 -1.61 -16.20
N GLU A 58 -30.46 -1.22 -17.09
CA GLU A 58 -31.12 -2.14 -18.03
C GLU A 58 -30.11 -2.82 -18.96
N ARG A 59 -29.15 -2.08 -19.55
CA ARG A 59 -28.07 -2.66 -20.38
C ARG A 59 -27.07 -3.50 -19.57
N ALA A 60 -26.90 -3.26 -18.26
CA ALA A 60 -26.05 -4.08 -17.39
C ALA A 60 -26.71 -5.42 -16.98
N GLY A 61 -28.03 -5.58 -17.18
CA GLY A 61 -28.75 -6.79 -16.83
C GLY A 61 -28.91 -7.05 -15.32
N ILE A 62 -28.73 -6.03 -14.48
CA ILE A 62 -28.81 -6.15 -13.01
C ILE A 62 -30.09 -5.56 -12.44
N SER A 63 -30.49 -6.00 -11.25
CA SER A 63 -31.56 -5.36 -10.48
C SER A 63 -31.14 -3.96 -10.01
N LYS A 64 -32.11 -3.05 -9.83
CA LYS A 64 -31.84 -1.69 -9.34
C LYS A 64 -31.33 -1.69 -7.90
N GLU A 65 -31.69 -2.73 -7.15
CA GLU A 65 -31.32 -3.02 -5.78
C GLU A 65 -29.83 -3.34 -5.61
N GLU A 66 -29.15 -3.74 -6.69
CA GLU A 66 -27.71 -3.93 -6.69
C GLU A 66 -26.93 -2.62 -6.70
N VAL A 67 -27.48 -1.52 -7.21
CA VAL A 67 -26.79 -0.21 -7.22
C VAL A 67 -26.84 0.42 -5.83
N LYS A 68 -25.75 0.25 -5.06
CA LYS A 68 -25.65 0.71 -3.67
C LYS A 68 -25.39 2.22 -3.56
N GLU A 69 -24.60 2.76 -4.49
CA GLU A 69 -24.11 4.14 -4.47
C GLU A 69 -24.02 4.74 -5.87
N VAL A 70 -24.15 6.07 -5.97
CA VAL A 70 -24.25 6.82 -7.22
C VAL A 70 -23.46 8.13 -7.16
N TYR A 71 -22.57 8.34 -8.13
CA TYR A 71 -21.85 9.61 -8.36
C TYR A 71 -22.24 10.23 -9.70
N ILE A 72 -22.80 11.44 -9.70
CA ILE A 72 -23.18 12.15 -10.94
C ILE A 72 -22.53 13.53 -10.97
N GLY A 73 -21.77 13.79 -12.04
CA GLY A 73 -21.22 15.10 -12.36
C GLY A 73 -22.31 16.10 -12.75
N ASN A 74 -22.30 17.29 -12.16
CA ASN A 74 -23.17 18.41 -12.54
C ASN A 74 -22.52 19.73 -12.08
N VAL A 75 -22.38 20.71 -12.99
CA VAL A 75 -21.68 21.97 -12.72
C VAL A 75 -22.66 23.06 -12.32
N CYS A 76 -23.60 23.39 -13.20
CA CYS A 76 -24.52 24.52 -13.04
C CYS A 76 -25.76 24.10 -12.25
N SER A 77 -25.54 23.73 -10.98
CA SER A 77 -26.56 23.15 -10.10
C SER A 77 -27.61 24.16 -9.54
N ALA A 78 -27.48 25.44 -9.87
CA ALA A 78 -28.42 26.47 -9.44
C ALA A 78 -29.83 26.25 -10.04
N SER A 79 -30.86 26.40 -9.20
CA SER A 79 -32.27 26.10 -9.52
C SER A 79 -32.59 24.67 -9.99
N VAL A 80 -31.62 23.74 -9.98
CA VAL A 80 -31.87 22.30 -10.18
C VAL A 80 -32.59 21.69 -8.97
N GLY A 81 -32.54 22.34 -7.81
CA GLY A 81 -33.15 21.87 -6.56
C GLY A 81 -32.18 21.05 -5.70
N GLN A 82 -32.68 20.51 -4.58
CA GLN A 82 -31.82 19.80 -3.62
C GLN A 82 -31.27 18.51 -4.21
N ALA A 83 -29.97 18.25 -3.99
CA ALA A 83 -29.27 17.02 -4.35
C ALA A 83 -29.54 16.49 -5.79
N PRO A 84 -29.05 17.16 -6.85
CA PRO A 84 -29.32 16.79 -8.24
C PRO A 84 -29.12 15.29 -8.56
N ALA A 85 -28.01 14.68 -8.14
CA ALA A 85 -27.75 13.25 -8.35
C ALA A 85 -28.86 12.36 -7.74
N ARG A 86 -29.37 12.73 -6.56
CA ARG A 86 -30.45 12.02 -5.88
C ARG A 86 -31.78 12.13 -6.63
N GLN A 87 -32.07 13.28 -7.25
CA GLN A 87 -33.26 13.44 -8.09
C GLN A 87 -33.23 12.48 -9.29
N ALA A 88 -32.11 12.44 -10.03
CA ALA A 88 -31.95 11.52 -11.17
C ALA A 88 -32.14 10.04 -10.77
N VAL A 89 -31.59 9.64 -9.62
CA VAL A 89 -31.73 8.29 -9.04
C VAL A 89 -33.19 7.95 -8.70
N ILE A 90 -33.92 8.88 -8.09
CA ILE A 90 -35.34 8.69 -7.73
C ILE A 90 -36.23 8.68 -8.97
N TYR A 91 -35.99 9.56 -9.95
CA TYR A 91 -36.72 9.58 -11.22
C TYR A 91 -36.45 8.33 -12.09
N ALA A 92 -35.24 7.78 -12.05
CA ALA A 92 -34.93 6.46 -12.64
C ALA A 92 -35.56 5.28 -11.87
N GLY A 93 -36.16 5.54 -10.69
CA GLY A 93 -36.87 4.56 -9.88
C GLY A 93 -35.95 3.54 -9.20
N LEU A 94 -34.77 3.97 -8.73
CA LEU A 94 -33.90 3.18 -7.85
C LEU A 94 -34.42 3.20 -6.39
N PRO A 95 -33.95 2.27 -5.53
CA PRO A 95 -34.32 2.26 -4.12
C PRO A 95 -34.00 3.57 -3.38
N LYS A 96 -34.88 3.94 -2.44
CA LYS A 96 -34.65 5.10 -1.56
C LYS A 96 -33.41 4.94 -0.66
N SER A 97 -32.87 3.73 -0.51
CA SER A 97 -31.63 3.44 0.22
C SER A 97 -30.34 3.76 -0.54
N THR A 98 -30.38 3.93 -1.87
CA THR A 98 -29.19 4.19 -2.69
C THR A 98 -28.52 5.51 -2.29
N ILE A 99 -27.22 5.48 -2.01
CA ILE A 99 -26.42 6.66 -1.63
C ILE A 99 -26.16 7.50 -2.88
N CYS A 100 -26.22 8.83 -2.79
CA CYS A 100 -26.09 9.72 -3.96
C CYS A 100 -25.24 10.95 -3.67
N THR A 101 -24.25 11.20 -4.51
CA THR A 101 -23.36 12.37 -4.44
C THR A 101 -23.34 13.11 -5.77
N THR A 102 -23.60 14.41 -5.74
CA THR A 102 -23.38 15.30 -6.90
C THR A 102 -21.93 15.79 -6.88
N VAL A 103 -21.22 15.70 -8.00
CA VAL A 103 -19.80 16.04 -8.12
C VAL A 103 -19.63 17.26 -9.03
N ASN A 104 -18.79 18.22 -8.62
CA ASN A 104 -18.39 19.34 -9.47
C ASN A 104 -16.85 19.46 -9.53
N LYS A 105 -16.29 19.26 -10.73
CA LYS A 105 -14.92 19.61 -11.16
C LYS A 105 -15.00 20.30 -12.53
N VAL A 106 -15.96 21.23 -12.69
CA VAL A 106 -16.37 21.88 -13.95
C VAL A 106 -16.52 20.83 -15.08
N CYS A 107 -15.94 21.00 -16.26
CA CYS A 107 -16.08 20.05 -17.38
C CYS A 107 -15.60 18.62 -17.04
N SER A 108 -14.67 18.46 -16.09
CA SER A 108 -14.18 17.14 -15.64
C SER A 108 -15.17 16.39 -14.75
N SER A 109 -16.29 16.98 -14.34
CA SER A 109 -17.23 16.41 -13.33
C SER A 109 -17.70 14.99 -13.64
N GLY A 110 -18.07 14.71 -14.89
CA GLY A 110 -18.52 13.37 -15.31
C GLY A 110 -17.41 12.32 -15.22
N MET A 111 -16.18 12.67 -15.63
CA MET A 111 -15.03 11.77 -15.51
C MET A 111 -14.62 11.59 -14.05
N LYS A 112 -14.60 12.67 -13.26
CA LYS A 112 -14.26 12.63 -11.85
C LYS A 112 -15.25 11.78 -11.05
N SER A 113 -16.51 11.74 -11.44
CA SER A 113 -17.53 10.84 -10.88
C SER A 113 -17.19 9.36 -11.13
N VAL A 114 -16.76 9.02 -12.35
CA VAL A 114 -16.27 7.66 -12.70
C VAL A 114 -15.01 7.31 -11.89
N MET A 115 -14.08 8.26 -11.70
CA MET A 115 -12.87 8.05 -10.91
C MET A 115 -13.18 7.83 -9.42
N LEU A 116 -14.07 8.62 -8.82
CA LEU A 116 -14.50 8.48 -7.42
C LEU A 116 -15.21 7.14 -7.18
N ALA A 117 -16.09 6.74 -8.10
CA ALA A 117 -16.74 5.44 -8.06
C ALA A 117 -15.73 4.29 -8.21
N ALA A 118 -14.76 4.39 -9.12
CA ALA A 118 -13.67 3.43 -9.24
C ALA A 118 -12.83 3.34 -7.96
N GLN A 119 -12.56 4.45 -7.27
CA GLN A 119 -11.89 4.44 -5.96
C GLN A 119 -12.72 3.74 -4.87
N GLY A 120 -14.04 3.95 -4.84
CA GLY A 120 -14.95 3.25 -3.92
C GLY A 120 -14.97 1.73 -4.13
N LEU A 121 -14.95 1.28 -5.39
CA LEU A 121 -14.87 -0.14 -5.75
C LEU A 121 -13.48 -0.73 -5.47
N GLN A 122 -12.40 -0.03 -5.85
CA GLN A 122 -11.00 -0.41 -5.60
C GLN A 122 -10.69 -0.62 -4.12
N THR A 123 -11.30 0.19 -3.25
CA THR A 123 -11.15 0.10 -1.78
C THR A 123 -12.13 -0.87 -1.12
N GLY A 124 -13.08 -1.44 -1.87
CA GLY A 124 -14.09 -2.36 -1.35
C GLY A 124 -15.15 -1.68 -0.47
N ALA A 125 -15.35 -0.37 -0.60
CA ALA A 125 -16.40 0.37 0.12
C ALA A 125 -17.80 0.01 -0.40
N GLN A 126 -17.91 -0.32 -1.69
CA GLN A 126 -19.07 -0.93 -2.35
C GLN A 126 -18.57 -1.97 -3.36
N ASP A 127 -19.49 -2.77 -3.90
CA ASP A 127 -19.20 -3.76 -4.95
C ASP A 127 -19.87 -3.43 -6.31
N VAL A 128 -20.94 -2.63 -6.31
CA VAL A 128 -21.57 -2.04 -7.51
C VAL A 128 -21.89 -0.55 -7.26
N ILE A 129 -21.37 0.33 -8.13
CA ILE A 129 -21.58 1.78 -8.09
C ILE A 129 -21.96 2.26 -9.50
N LEU A 130 -22.97 3.13 -9.62
CA LEU A 130 -23.25 3.82 -10.88
C LEU A 130 -22.55 5.18 -10.90
N ALA A 131 -21.91 5.52 -12.01
CA ALA A 131 -21.20 6.78 -12.19
C ALA A 131 -21.57 7.46 -13.51
N GLY A 132 -21.50 8.78 -13.56
CA GLY A 132 -21.83 9.50 -14.79
C GLY A 132 -21.81 11.01 -14.64
N GLY A 133 -22.55 11.69 -15.50
CA GLY A 133 -22.73 13.14 -15.44
C GLY A 133 -23.93 13.61 -16.24
N MET A 134 -24.46 14.77 -15.88
CA MET A 134 -25.62 15.40 -16.50
C MET A 134 -25.50 16.92 -16.45
N GLU A 135 -25.97 17.59 -17.50
CA GLU A 135 -26.08 19.04 -17.53
C GLU A 135 -27.30 19.44 -18.38
N SER A 136 -27.99 20.51 -18.00
CA SER A 136 -28.92 21.19 -18.89
C SER A 136 -28.59 22.67 -18.87
N MET A 137 -27.72 23.09 -19.79
CA MET A 137 -27.31 24.49 -19.91
C MET A 137 -28.50 25.37 -20.30
N SER A 138 -29.48 24.84 -21.03
CA SER A 138 -30.71 25.56 -21.39
C SER A 138 -31.59 25.98 -20.21
N ASN A 139 -31.45 25.32 -19.05
CA ASN A 139 -32.25 25.56 -17.84
C ASN A 139 -31.47 26.27 -16.72
N VAL A 140 -30.21 26.67 -16.97
CA VAL A 140 -29.43 27.44 -15.99
C VAL A 140 -30.03 28.85 -15.86
N PRO A 141 -30.35 29.32 -14.64
CA PRO A 141 -31.05 30.58 -14.46
C PRO A 141 -30.09 31.78 -14.42
N PHE A 142 -30.66 32.98 -14.49
CA PHE A 142 -29.97 34.19 -14.08
C PHE A 142 -29.98 34.34 -12.55
N TYR A 143 -28.89 34.86 -12.00
CA TYR A 143 -28.73 35.10 -10.57
C TYR A 143 -28.95 36.56 -10.21
N LEU A 144 -29.53 36.77 -9.03
CA LEU A 144 -29.51 38.04 -8.32
C LEU A 144 -28.88 37.81 -6.95
N LYS A 145 -27.84 38.58 -6.61
CA LYS A 145 -27.18 38.48 -5.30
C LYS A 145 -28.13 38.95 -4.19
N ARG A 146 -28.15 38.23 -3.07
CA ARG A 146 -28.91 38.63 -1.87
C ARG A 146 -28.26 39.89 -1.26
N GLY A 147 -29.06 40.93 -1.04
CA GLY A 147 -28.64 42.20 -0.45
C GLY A 147 -29.69 43.28 -0.65
N GLU A 148 -29.36 44.51 -0.28
CA GLU A 148 -30.18 45.68 -0.61
C GLU A 148 -30.07 46.01 -2.10
N THR A 149 -31.16 46.51 -2.68
CA THR A 149 -31.20 46.94 -4.08
C THR A 149 -30.50 48.29 -4.23
N THR A 150 -29.29 48.29 -4.78
CA THR A 150 -28.46 49.50 -4.92
C THR A 150 -29.11 50.56 -5.82
N TYR A 151 -29.09 51.82 -5.35
CA TYR A 151 -29.44 52.96 -6.19
C TYR A 151 -28.53 53.02 -7.42
N GLY A 152 -29.12 53.22 -8.61
CA GLY A 152 -28.43 53.15 -9.90
C GLY A 152 -28.71 51.88 -10.72
N GLY A 153 -29.33 50.85 -10.12
CA GLY A 153 -29.83 49.68 -10.84
C GLY A 153 -29.34 48.34 -10.28
N MET A 154 -29.82 47.25 -10.89
CA MET A 154 -29.51 45.88 -10.50
C MET A 154 -29.10 45.08 -11.74
N GLN A 155 -27.97 44.36 -11.65
CA GLN A 155 -27.50 43.48 -12.72
C GLN A 155 -27.92 42.03 -12.42
N LEU A 156 -28.68 41.44 -13.34
CA LEU A 156 -28.87 39.98 -13.38
C LEU A 156 -27.62 39.35 -14.01
N ILE A 157 -27.10 38.32 -13.36
CA ILE A 157 -25.86 37.63 -13.75
C ILE A 157 -26.25 36.32 -14.45
N ASP A 158 -25.73 36.06 -15.64
CA ASP A 158 -25.96 34.77 -16.32
C ASP A 158 -25.19 33.65 -15.59
N GLY A 159 -25.89 32.62 -15.12
CA GLY A 159 -25.30 31.52 -14.36
C GLY A 159 -24.34 30.65 -15.17
N ILE A 160 -24.56 30.50 -16.49
CA ILE A 160 -23.66 29.75 -17.38
C ILE A 160 -22.33 30.49 -17.48
N VAL A 161 -22.39 31.79 -17.71
CA VAL A 161 -21.19 32.63 -17.81
C VAL A 161 -20.47 32.67 -16.47
N PHE A 162 -21.19 32.85 -15.36
CA PHE A 162 -20.59 33.08 -14.04
C PHE A 162 -20.00 31.82 -13.38
N ASP A 163 -20.77 30.72 -13.27
CA ASP A 163 -20.29 29.51 -12.60
C ASP A 163 -19.60 28.51 -13.56
N GLY A 164 -19.93 28.57 -14.86
CA GLY A 164 -19.45 27.61 -15.85
C GLY A 164 -18.24 28.08 -16.66
N LEU A 165 -18.25 29.34 -17.12
CA LEU A 165 -17.39 29.80 -18.23
C LEU A 165 -16.50 31.03 -17.96
N THR A 166 -16.47 31.57 -16.75
CA THR A 166 -15.60 32.69 -16.37
C THR A 166 -14.45 32.20 -15.49
N ASP A 167 -13.21 32.57 -15.82
CA ASP A 167 -12.09 32.31 -14.92
C ASP A 167 -12.15 33.27 -13.73
N VAL A 168 -12.13 32.73 -12.51
CA VAL A 168 -12.30 33.51 -11.27
C VAL A 168 -11.14 34.49 -11.06
N TYR A 169 -9.93 34.12 -11.47
CA TYR A 169 -8.69 34.84 -11.17
C TYR A 169 -8.45 35.96 -12.19
N ASN A 170 -8.56 35.63 -13.48
CA ASN A 170 -8.34 36.54 -14.61
C ASN A 170 -9.60 37.32 -15.03
N LYS A 171 -10.79 36.89 -14.57
CA LYS A 171 -12.09 37.57 -14.75
C LYS A 171 -12.51 37.74 -16.22
N PHE A 172 -12.15 36.78 -17.06
CA PHE A 172 -12.57 36.70 -18.46
C PHE A 172 -13.06 35.29 -18.83
N HIS A 173 -13.58 35.14 -20.05
CA HIS A 173 -14.19 33.89 -20.52
C HIS A 173 -13.14 32.78 -20.75
N MET A 174 -13.52 31.51 -20.62
CA MET A 174 -12.66 30.35 -20.96
C MET A 174 -12.07 30.43 -22.38
N GLY A 175 -12.77 31.09 -23.30
CA GLY A 175 -12.29 31.35 -24.65
C GLY A 175 -11.08 32.30 -24.73
N ASN A 176 -10.91 33.22 -23.78
CA ASN A 176 -9.72 34.06 -23.68
C ASN A 176 -8.50 33.28 -23.16
N CYS A 177 -8.70 32.29 -22.27
CA CYS A 177 -7.66 31.32 -21.91
C CYS A 177 -7.18 30.54 -23.16
N ALA A 178 -8.14 30.11 -23.98
CA ALA A 178 -7.89 29.38 -25.22
C ALA A 178 -7.08 30.23 -26.24
N GLU A 179 -7.40 31.51 -26.40
CA GLU A 179 -6.60 32.47 -27.21
C GLU A 179 -5.17 32.66 -26.66
N ASN A 180 -5.01 32.69 -25.32
CA ASN A 180 -3.68 32.73 -24.69
C ASN A 180 -2.85 31.47 -25.04
N THR A 181 -3.44 30.27 -25.00
CA THR A 181 -2.75 29.04 -25.45
C THR A 181 -2.47 29.07 -26.95
N ALA A 182 -3.41 29.54 -27.78
CA ALA A 182 -3.22 29.69 -29.23
C ALA A 182 -1.99 30.56 -29.53
N LYS A 183 -1.84 31.68 -28.82
CA LYS A 183 -0.68 32.57 -28.89
C LYS A 183 0.60 31.89 -28.39
N LYS A 184 0.59 31.26 -27.21
CA LYS A 184 1.79 30.63 -26.60
C LYS A 184 2.35 29.47 -27.44
N LEU A 185 1.49 28.72 -28.13
CA LEU A 185 1.88 27.54 -28.91
C LEU A 185 1.87 27.78 -30.43
N GLU A 186 1.69 29.02 -30.88
CA GLU A 186 1.63 29.44 -32.29
C GLU A 186 0.57 28.67 -33.11
N ILE A 187 -0.57 28.36 -32.50
CA ILE A 187 -1.68 27.64 -33.14
C ILE A 187 -2.60 28.66 -33.80
N ASN A 188 -2.44 28.83 -35.12
CA ASN A 188 -3.15 29.84 -35.88
C ASN A 188 -4.63 29.47 -36.13
N ARG A 189 -5.40 30.46 -36.60
CA ARG A 189 -6.83 30.33 -36.93
C ARG A 189 -7.12 29.19 -37.91
N GLN A 190 -6.31 29.02 -38.95
CA GLN A 190 -6.54 28.02 -40.00
C GLN A 190 -6.46 26.60 -39.42
N GLN A 191 -5.45 26.32 -38.58
CA GLN A 191 -5.30 25.03 -37.90
C GLN A 191 -6.51 24.67 -37.01
N GLN A 192 -7.10 25.67 -36.33
CA GLN A 192 -8.28 25.46 -35.48
C GLN A 192 -9.55 25.22 -36.29
N ASP A 193 -9.71 25.91 -37.42
CA ASP A 193 -10.84 25.71 -38.33
C ASP A 193 -10.75 24.37 -39.06
N ASP A 194 -9.57 23.98 -39.55
CA ASP A 194 -9.36 22.68 -40.20
C ASP A 194 -9.64 21.51 -39.23
N TYR A 195 -9.19 21.64 -37.98
CA TYR A 195 -9.53 20.69 -36.93
C TYR A 195 -11.05 20.61 -36.67
N ALA A 196 -11.72 21.76 -36.55
CA ALA A 196 -13.16 21.80 -36.31
C ALA A 196 -13.95 21.16 -37.47
N ILE A 197 -13.61 21.53 -38.71
CA ILE A 197 -14.20 20.96 -39.94
C ILE A 197 -13.98 19.44 -39.98
N SER A 198 -12.82 18.95 -39.55
CA SER A 198 -12.54 17.52 -39.39
C SER A 198 -13.45 16.87 -38.34
N SER A 199 -13.61 17.48 -37.16
CA SER A 199 -14.51 16.99 -36.10
C SER A 199 -15.96 16.87 -36.60
N TYR A 200 -16.52 17.90 -37.24
CA TYR A 200 -17.86 17.85 -37.84
C TYR A 200 -18.02 16.73 -38.89
N LYS A 201 -17.02 16.55 -39.77
CA LYS A 201 -17.04 15.47 -40.78
C LYS A 201 -16.95 14.07 -40.14
N ARG A 202 -16.13 13.91 -39.10
CA ARG A 202 -16.00 12.65 -38.36
C ARG A 202 -17.28 12.29 -37.63
N SER A 203 -17.95 13.26 -37.00
CA SER A 203 -19.25 13.04 -36.36
C SER A 203 -20.35 12.68 -37.36
N ALA A 204 -20.41 13.34 -38.52
CA ALA A 204 -21.32 12.93 -39.59
C ALA A 204 -21.05 11.49 -40.06
N GLY A 205 -19.79 11.16 -40.35
CA GLY A 205 -19.39 9.80 -40.75
C GLY A 205 -19.63 8.73 -39.67
N ALA A 206 -19.53 9.08 -38.39
CA ALA A 206 -19.85 8.21 -37.26
C ALA A 206 -21.37 7.93 -37.16
N TYR A 207 -22.22 8.91 -37.49
CA TYR A 207 -23.66 8.70 -37.62
C TYR A 207 -24.02 7.86 -38.85
N GLU A 208 -23.41 8.13 -40.01
CA GLU A 208 -23.60 7.34 -41.23
C GLU A 208 -23.18 5.86 -41.05
N SER A 209 -22.07 5.61 -40.36
CA SER A 209 -21.57 4.27 -40.03
C SER A 209 -22.21 3.64 -38.78
N LYS A 210 -23.13 4.36 -38.10
CA LYS A 210 -23.82 3.93 -36.88
C LYS A 210 -22.91 3.62 -35.68
N ALA A 211 -21.72 4.22 -35.62
CA ALA A 211 -20.74 4.03 -34.54
C ALA A 211 -21.30 4.37 -33.13
N PHE A 212 -22.33 5.21 -33.05
CA PHE A 212 -22.97 5.61 -31.79
C PHE A 212 -24.18 4.76 -31.37
N ALA A 213 -24.57 3.73 -32.14
CA ALA A 213 -25.81 2.98 -31.91
C ALA A 213 -25.86 2.29 -30.52
N ASP A 214 -24.73 1.75 -30.06
CA ASP A 214 -24.64 1.00 -28.79
C ASP A 214 -24.43 1.91 -27.56
N GLU A 215 -24.10 3.19 -27.75
CA GLU A 215 -24.01 4.16 -26.65
C GLU A 215 -25.31 4.96 -26.44
N LEU A 216 -26.04 5.29 -27.52
CA LEU A 216 -27.21 6.16 -27.46
C LEU A 216 -28.43 5.51 -26.79
N VAL A 217 -29.22 6.34 -26.11
CA VAL A 217 -30.50 6.02 -25.47
C VAL A 217 -31.51 7.12 -25.84
N PRO A 218 -32.55 6.82 -26.63
CA PRO A 218 -33.54 7.83 -27.04
C PRO A 218 -34.29 8.46 -25.86
N VAL A 219 -34.50 9.78 -25.94
CA VAL A 219 -35.17 10.59 -24.92
C VAL A 219 -36.59 10.94 -25.37
N PRO A 220 -37.64 10.60 -24.61
CA PRO A 220 -39.00 11.04 -24.89
C PRO A 220 -39.20 12.49 -24.43
N VAL A 221 -39.34 13.42 -25.38
CA VAL A 221 -39.54 14.86 -25.12
C VAL A 221 -41.04 15.18 -25.03
N PRO A 222 -41.55 15.64 -23.86
CA PRO A 222 -42.96 15.95 -23.66
C PRO A 222 -43.48 17.01 -24.63
N GLN A 223 -44.71 16.82 -25.13
CA GLN A 223 -45.38 17.76 -26.02
C GLN A 223 -46.55 18.47 -25.34
N LYS A 224 -46.90 19.66 -25.84
CA LYS A 224 -48.06 20.42 -25.33
C LYS A 224 -49.37 19.69 -25.67
N ARG A 225 -50.33 19.70 -24.72
CA ARG A 225 -51.72 19.19 -24.89
C ARG A 225 -51.84 17.74 -25.37
N GLY A 226 -51.42 16.77 -24.56
CA GLY A 226 -51.82 15.35 -24.72
C GLY A 226 -51.30 14.62 -25.97
N ALA A 227 -50.54 15.30 -26.84
CA ALA A 227 -49.82 14.67 -27.93
C ALA A 227 -48.74 13.70 -27.38
N PRO A 228 -48.44 12.59 -28.09
CA PRO A 228 -47.39 11.67 -27.68
C PRO A 228 -46.01 12.38 -27.63
N PRO A 229 -45.10 11.93 -26.76
CA PRO A 229 -43.76 12.51 -26.69
C PRO A 229 -42.99 12.29 -28.00
N VAL A 230 -42.22 13.29 -28.42
CA VAL A 230 -41.31 13.17 -29.56
C VAL A 230 -40.08 12.41 -29.10
N ILE A 231 -39.72 11.34 -29.81
CA ILE A 231 -38.52 10.55 -29.48
C ILE A 231 -37.30 11.21 -30.11
N PHE A 232 -36.44 11.78 -29.27
CA PHE A 232 -35.17 12.38 -29.68
C PHE A 232 -34.05 11.34 -29.55
N SER A 233 -33.40 10.96 -30.66
CA SER A 233 -32.53 9.77 -30.73
C SER A 233 -31.14 10.00 -31.35
N GLU A 234 -30.79 11.23 -31.68
CA GLU A 234 -29.58 11.59 -32.45
C GLU A 234 -29.08 12.97 -31.99
N ASP A 235 -27.76 13.17 -31.87
CA ASP A 235 -27.19 14.46 -31.45
C ASP A 235 -27.62 15.61 -32.38
N GLU A 236 -27.89 16.79 -31.83
CA GLU A 236 -28.43 17.92 -32.60
C GLU A 236 -27.34 18.66 -33.39
N GLU A 237 -26.16 18.82 -32.78
CA GLU A 237 -25.22 19.88 -33.14
C GLU A 237 -24.43 19.62 -34.44
N TYR A 238 -24.07 18.38 -34.75
CA TYR A 238 -23.19 18.08 -35.90
C TYR A 238 -23.82 18.42 -37.26
N LYS A 239 -25.15 18.57 -37.28
CA LYS A 239 -25.95 19.02 -38.43
C LYS A 239 -26.00 20.55 -38.59
N ARG A 240 -25.53 21.31 -37.60
CA ARG A 240 -25.69 22.79 -37.51
C ARG A 240 -24.48 23.57 -38.05
N VAL A 241 -23.74 22.98 -38.99
CA VAL A 241 -22.54 23.56 -39.60
C VAL A 241 -22.79 24.09 -41.01
N ASN A 242 -22.14 25.21 -41.36
CA ASN A 242 -22.05 25.68 -42.74
C ASN A 242 -20.57 25.83 -43.14
N PHE A 243 -20.06 24.85 -43.88
CA PHE A 243 -18.64 24.79 -44.26
C PHE A 243 -18.19 25.98 -45.15
N GLU A 244 -19.06 26.52 -46.00
CA GLU A 244 -18.75 27.66 -46.91
C GLU A 244 -18.55 29.01 -46.19
N LYS A 245 -19.10 29.12 -44.98
CA LYS A 245 -19.03 30.31 -44.12
C LYS A 245 -18.09 30.13 -42.93
N PHE A 246 -17.55 28.93 -42.73
CA PHE A 246 -16.78 28.56 -41.55
C PHE A 246 -15.55 29.46 -41.34
N ASN A 247 -14.71 29.59 -42.37
CA ASN A 247 -13.52 30.45 -42.34
C ASN A 247 -13.82 31.96 -42.34
N LYS A 248 -15.10 32.36 -42.49
CA LYS A 248 -15.56 33.76 -42.45
C LYS A 248 -16.16 34.15 -41.09
N LEU A 249 -16.23 33.21 -40.14
CA LEU A 249 -16.72 33.50 -38.79
C LEU A 249 -15.77 34.47 -38.06
N ALA A 250 -16.36 35.47 -37.40
CA ALA A 250 -15.64 36.41 -36.56
C ALA A 250 -15.16 35.76 -35.26
N THR A 251 -14.06 36.28 -34.71
CA THR A 251 -13.51 35.84 -33.42
C THR A 251 -14.33 36.45 -32.29
N VAL A 252 -14.81 35.61 -31.37
CA VAL A 252 -15.88 36.00 -30.43
C VAL A 252 -15.35 36.39 -29.04
N PHE A 253 -14.14 35.96 -28.68
CA PHE A 253 -13.53 36.23 -27.37
C PHE A 253 -12.45 37.31 -27.41
N GLN A 254 -11.75 37.46 -28.54
CA GLN A 254 -10.69 38.45 -28.73
C GLN A 254 -10.84 39.15 -30.09
N LYS A 255 -10.86 40.49 -30.08
CA LYS A 255 -11.01 41.32 -31.30
C LYS A 255 -9.73 41.43 -32.11
N GLU A 256 -8.62 41.71 -31.43
CA GLU A 256 -7.31 41.89 -32.06
C GLU A 256 -6.58 40.55 -32.12
N ASN A 257 -6.19 40.09 -33.31
CA ASN A 257 -5.44 38.86 -33.53
C ASN A 257 -6.06 37.60 -32.89
N GLY A 258 -7.38 37.56 -32.75
CA GLY A 258 -8.10 36.39 -32.25
C GLY A 258 -8.05 35.22 -33.24
N THR A 259 -8.32 34.03 -32.71
CA THR A 259 -8.34 32.76 -33.45
C THR A 259 -9.57 31.92 -33.13
N VAL A 260 -10.21 32.13 -31.98
CA VAL A 260 -11.33 31.32 -31.51
C VAL A 260 -12.68 31.91 -31.96
N THR A 261 -13.51 31.09 -32.57
CA THR A 261 -14.82 31.44 -33.13
C THR A 261 -15.92 30.52 -32.62
N ALA A 262 -17.18 30.87 -32.87
CA ALA A 262 -18.32 29.98 -32.59
C ALA A 262 -18.31 28.66 -33.39
N GLY A 263 -17.51 28.54 -34.47
CA GLY A 263 -17.39 27.29 -35.23
C GLY A 263 -16.32 26.35 -34.68
N ASN A 264 -15.22 26.89 -34.17
CA ASN A 264 -14.08 26.13 -33.64
C ASN A 264 -14.02 26.06 -32.10
N ALA A 265 -15.05 26.58 -31.43
CA ALA A 265 -15.35 26.38 -30.03
C ALA A 265 -16.40 25.27 -29.85
N SER A 266 -16.46 24.66 -28.67
CA SER A 266 -17.64 23.88 -28.29
C SER A 266 -18.86 24.78 -28.04
N THR A 267 -20.04 24.22 -28.28
CA THR A 267 -21.33 24.87 -28.04
C THR A 267 -21.86 24.60 -26.63
N LEU A 268 -22.91 25.32 -26.23
CA LEU A 268 -23.65 25.06 -24.99
C LEU A 268 -24.75 24.03 -25.29
N ASN A 269 -24.95 23.04 -24.43
CA ASN A 269 -25.79 21.88 -24.76
C ASN A 269 -26.47 21.27 -23.52
N ASP A 270 -27.46 20.41 -23.77
CA ASP A 270 -28.15 19.59 -22.76
C ASP A 270 -27.86 18.10 -22.99
N GLY A 271 -27.64 17.31 -21.94
CA GLY A 271 -27.51 15.85 -22.04
C GLY A 271 -26.97 15.16 -20.79
N ALA A 272 -27.03 13.82 -20.77
CA ALA A 272 -26.54 12.99 -19.67
C ALA A 272 -25.88 11.68 -20.13
N ALA A 273 -24.96 11.16 -19.32
CA ALA A 273 -24.26 9.89 -19.53
C ALA A 273 -24.14 9.12 -18.22
N ALA A 274 -24.22 7.79 -18.28
CA ALA A 274 -24.16 6.91 -17.11
C ALA A 274 -23.48 5.57 -17.43
N LEU A 275 -22.74 5.05 -16.45
CA LEU A 275 -22.00 3.80 -16.50
C LEU A 275 -22.27 2.99 -15.24
N VAL A 276 -22.53 1.69 -15.38
CA VAL A 276 -22.55 0.76 -14.24
C VAL A 276 -21.14 0.21 -14.05
N LEU A 277 -20.54 0.53 -12.90
CA LEU A 277 -19.22 0.07 -12.50
C LEU A 277 -19.37 -0.97 -11.39
N MET A 278 -18.53 -2.00 -11.40
CA MET A 278 -18.54 -3.03 -10.37
C MET A 278 -17.16 -3.64 -10.18
N THR A 279 -16.94 -4.34 -9.07
CA THR A 279 -15.75 -5.19 -8.93
C THR A 279 -15.85 -6.40 -9.84
N ALA A 280 -14.71 -6.97 -10.25
CA ALA A 280 -14.69 -8.22 -11.02
C ALA A 280 -15.41 -9.38 -10.29
N ASP A 281 -15.41 -9.38 -8.95
CA ASP A 281 -16.18 -10.33 -8.14
C ASP A 281 -17.69 -10.10 -8.18
N ALA A 282 -18.15 -8.84 -8.18
CA ALA A 282 -19.56 -8.53 -8.33
C ALA A 282 -20.08 -8.89 -9.73
N ALA A 283 -19.28 -8.68 -10.78
CA ALA A 283 -19.59 -9.13 -12.14
C ALA A 283 -19.81 -10.65 -12.20
N ARG A 284 -18.91 -11.43 -11.61
CA ARG A 284 -19.06 -12.90 -11.46
C ARG A 284 -20.29 -13.27 -10.62
N ARG A 285 -20.51 -12.62 -9.48
CA ARG A 285 -21.64 -12.86 -8.56
C ARG A 285 -23.00 -12.62 -9.21
N LEU A 286 -23.08 -11.63 -10.10
CA LEU A 286 -24.30 -11.20 -10.78
C LEU A 286 -24.46 -11.78 -12.19
N ASN A 287 -23.52 -12.62 -12.64
CA ASN A 287 -23.48 -13.19 -13.98
C ASN A 287 -23.52 -12.12 -15.10
N VAL A 288 -22.77 -11.03 -14.89
CA VAL A 288 -22.68 -9.89 -15.81
C VAL A 288 -21.38 -10.00 -16.61
N THR A 289 -21.47 -9.94 -17.94
CA THR A 289 -20.29 -9.86 -18.81
C THR A 289 -19.81 -8.41 -18.89
N PRO A 290 -18.64 -8.05 -18.32
CA PRO A 290 -18.14 -6.68 -18.39
C PRO A 290 -17.65 -6.32 -19.80
N ILE A 291 -17.91 -5.08 -20.23
CA ILE A 291 -17.53 -4.58 -21.55
C ILE A 291 -16.12 -3.97 -21.59
N ALA A 292 -15.62 -3.48 -20.45
CA ALA A 292 -14.31 -2.86 -20.32
C ALA A 292 -13.78 -2.92 -18.87
N ARG A 293 -12.48 -2.67 -18.70
CA ARG A 293 -11.77 -2.58 -17.42
C ARG A 293 -11.19 -1.18 -17.24
N ILE A 294 -11.27 -0.60 -16.05
CA ILE A 294 -10.57 0.66 -15.74
C ILE A 294 -9.12 0.32 -15.35
N VAL A 295 -8.16 0.71 -16.20
CA VAL A 295 -6.73 0.41 -16.01
C VAL A 295 -6.10 1.41 -15.03
N GLY A 296 -6.48 2.67 -15.12
CA GLY A 296 -5.98 3.73 -14.24
C GLY A 296 -6.59 5.10 -14.55
N PHE A 297 -6.32 6.06 -13.68
CA PHE A 297 -6.76 7.45 -13.83
C PHE A 297 -5.83 8.40 -13.06
N ALA A 298 -5.76 9.65 -13.50
CA ALA A 298 -4.99 10.72 -12.88
C ALA A 298 -5.73 12.08 -12.98
N ASP A 299 -5.33 13.02 -12.12
CA ASP A 299 -5.68 14.44 -12.24
C ASP A 299 -4.39 15.24 -12.48
N GLY A 300 -4.50 16.31 -13.26
CA GLY A 300 -3.43 17.28 -13.50
C GLY A 300 -3.97 18.69 -13.29
N GLU A 301 -3.13 19.61 -12.82
CA GLU A 301 -3.47 21.02 -12.64
C GLU A 301 -2.25 21.85 -13.08
N CYS A 302 -2.51 23.01 -13.67
CA CYS A 302 -1.54 24.04 -14.07
C CYS A 302 -2.09 25.44 -13.72
N ASP A 303 -1.52 26.50 -14.27
CA ASP A 303 -2.08 27.86 -14.11
C ASP A 303 -3.53 27.91 -14.64
N PRO A 304 -4.48 28.56 -13.94
CA PRO A 304 -5.85 28.73 -14.40
C PRO A 304 -6.02 29.23 -15.85
N ILE A 305 -5.14 30.10 -16.35
CA ILE A 305 -5.18 30.59 -17.74
C ILE A 305 -4.73 29.53 -18.76
N ASP A 306 -3.95 28.54 -18.31
CA ASP A 306 -3.33 27.51 -19.14
C ASP A 306 -4.07 26.16 -19.04
N PHE A 307 -5.33 26.15 -18.54
CA PHE A 307 -6.19 24.95 -18.55
C PHE A 307 -6.25 24.20 -19.90
N PRO A 308 -6.14 24.84 -21.10
CA PRO A 308 -6.12 24.12 -22.37
C PRO A 308 -4.99 23.08 -22.49
N ILE A 309 -3.87 23.26 -21.78
CA ILE A 309 -2.73 22.32 -21.78
C ILE A 309 -2.71 21.40 -20.54
N ALA A 310 -3.67 21.54 -19.61
CA ALA A 310 -3.78 20.65 -18.46
C ALA A 310 -3.93 19.14 -18.81
N PRO A 311 -4.56 18.73 -19.93
CA PRO A 311 -4.57 17.31 -20.33
C PRO A 311 -3.16 16.78 -20.63
N ALA A 312 -2.25 17.60 -21.15
CA ALA A 312 -0.83 17.26 -21.32
C ALA A 312 -0.06 17.19 -19.98
N VAL A 313 -0.65 17.61 -18.87
CA VAL A 313 -0.15 17.33 -17.50
C VAL A 313 -0.78 16.05 -16.92
N ALA A 314 -2.06 15.79 -17.21
CA ALA A 314 -2.80 14.64 -16.68
C ALA A 314 -2.52 13.33 -17.43
N ILE A 315 -2.26 13.37 -18.75
CA ILE A 315 -1.99 12.18 -19.57
C ILE A 315 -0.63 11.55 -19.21
N PRO A 316 0.51 12.26 -19.15
CA PRO A 316 1.79 11.66 -18.78
C PRO A 316 1.76 10.99 -17.40
N LYS A 317 1.15 11.63 -16.40
CA LYS A 317 0.94 11.05 -15.05
C LYS A 317 0.13 9.75 -15.10
N LEU A 318 -0.85 9.64 -15.99
CA LEU A 318 -1.64 8.42 -16.18
C LEU A 318 -0.82 7.31 -16.85
N LEU A 319 -0.09 7.63 -17.92
CA LEU A 319 0.78 6.68 -18.63
C LEU A 319 1.87 6.12 -17.70
N GLU A 320 2.55 7.00 -16.97
CA GLU A 320 3.55 6.64 -15.95
C GLU A 320 2.95 5.73 -14.87
N LYS A 321 1.79 6.12 -14.29
CA LYS A 321 1.10 5.36 -13.24
C LYS A 321 0.63 3.97 -13.70
N THR A 322 0.31 3.82 -14.99
CA THR A 322 -0.14 2.54 -15.58
C THR A 322 0.99 1.72 -16.19
N GLY A 323 2.16 2.32 -16.44
CA GLY A 323 3.28 1.67 -17.14
C GLY A 323 3.03 1.44 -18.63
N VAL A 324 2.04 2.11 -19.22
CA VAL A 324 1.61 1.94 -20.62
C VAL A 324 2.22 3.06 -21.47
N LYS A 325 2.74 2.74 -22.66
CA LYS A 325 3.34 3.75 -23.54
C LYS A 325 2.28 4.43 -24.40
N LYS A 326 2.59 5.62 -24.95
CA LYS A 326 1.63 6.36 -25.80
C LYS A 326 1.30 5.60 -27.09
N GLU A 327 2.23 4.78 -27.58
CA GLU A 327 2.09 3.99 -28.80
C GLU A 327 1.08 2.83 -28.63
N ASP A 328 0.99 2.27 -27.41
CA ASP A 328 0.10 1.18 -27.03
C ASP A 328 -1.37 1.62 -26.89
N VAL A 329 -1.63 2.93 -26.91
CA VAL A 329 -2.98 3.49 -26.89
C VAL A 329 -3.55 3.49 -28.31
N ALA A 330 -4.68 2.81 -28.48
CA ALA A 330 -5.37 2.67 -29.76
C ALA A 330 -6.19 3.93 -30.10
N LEU A 331 -6.92 4.47 -29.12
CA LEU A 331 -7.79 5.64 -29.27
C LEU A 331 -7.60 6.65 -28.14
N TRP A 332 -7.65 7.93 -28.50
CA TRP A 332 -7.55 9.07 -27.60
C TRP A 332 -8.82 9.91 -27.70
N GLU A 333 -9.60 10.01 -26.62
CA GLU A 333 -10.71 10.97 -26.51
C GLU A 333 -10.21 12.20 -25.74
N ILE A 334 -9.78 13.25 -26.44
CA ILE A 334 -9.36 14.52 -25.85
C ILE A 334 -10.51 15.52 -26.01
N ASN A 335 -11.12 15.94 -24.90
CA ASN A 335 -12.32 16.77 -24.97
C ASN A 335 -12.08 18.09 -25.72
N GLU A 336 -12.83 18.29 -26.80
CA GLU A 336 -12.76 19.46 -27.67
C GLU A 336 -13.51 20.65 -27.05
N ALA A 337 -13.10 21.14 -25.87
CA ALA A 337 -13.69 22.36 -25.31
C ALA A 337 -13.52 23.56 -26.28
N PHE A 338 -12.37 23.58 -26.98
CA PHE A 338 -12.11 24.37 -28.18
C PHE A 338 -11.18 23.55 -29.09
N SER A 339 -11.17 23.78 -30.40
CA SER A 339 -10.23 23.13 -31.33
C SER A 339 -8.77 23.29 -30.90
N VAL A 340 -8.40 24.49 -30.41
CA VAL A 340 -7.04 24.73 -29.89
C VAL A 340 -6.67 23.81 -28.74
N VAL A 341 -7.61 23.35 -27.90
CA VAL A 341 -7.33 22.39 -26.82
C VAL A 341 -6.85 21.07 -27.44
N ALA A 342 -7.57 20.53 -28.41
CA ALA A 342 -7.20 19.28 -29.05
C ALA A 342 -5.89 19.40 -29.84
N VAL A 343 -5.73 20.46 -30.64
CA VAL A 343 -4.51 20.72 -31.42
C VAL A 343 -3.29 20.95 -30.52
N ALA A 344 -3.44 21.67 -29.40
CA ALA A 344 -2.38 21.89 -28.43
C ALA A 344 -1.92 20.57 -27.78
N ASN A 345 -2.85 19.74 -27.32
CA ASN A 345 -2.49 18.47 -26.69
C ASN A 345 -1.93 17.45 -27.71
N GLN A 346 -2.41 17.45 -28.95
CA GLN A 346 -1.78 16.71 -30.05
C GLN A 346 -0.32 17.13 -30.28
N LYS A 347 -0.06 18.45 -30.34
CA LYS A 347 1.30 19.01 -30.53
C LYS A 347 2.23 18.75 -29.34
N LEU A 348 1.74 18.90 -28.11
CA LEU A 348 2.55 18.75 -26.89
C LEU A 348 2.87 17.30 -26.53
N LEU A 349 1.96 16.36 -26.80
CA LEU A 349 2.13 14.94 -26.50
C LEU A 349 2.62 14.12 -27.70
N ASP A 350 2.74 14.75 -28.88
CA ASP A 350 3.12 14.11 -30.14
C ASP A 350 2.22 12.89 -30.43
N LEU A 351 0.92 13.16 -30.59
CA LEU A 351 -0.11 12.14 -30.81
C LEU A 351 -0.53 12.07 -32.28
N ASP A 352 -0.68 10.85 -32.78
CA ASP A 352 -1.23 10.59 -34.11
C ASP A 352 -2.66 11.17 -34.26
N PRO A 353 -2.89 12.16 -35.15
CA PRO A 353 -4.20 12.75 -35.37
C PRO A 353 -5.24 11.77 -35.91
N ALA A 354 -4.84 10.60 -36.45
CA ALA A 354 -5.73 9.54 -36.88
C ALA A 354 -6.30 8.70 -35.71
N LYS A 355 -5.70 8.79 -34.50
CA LYS A 355 -6.15 8.09 -33.29
C LYS A 355 -6.93 8.98 -32.29
N VAL A 356 -6.89 10.30 -32.47
CA VAL A 356 -7.51 11.27 -31.56
C VAL A 356 -8.90 11.66 -32.07
N ASN A 357 -9.95 11.52 -31.26
CA ASN A 357 -11.35 11.89 -31.54
C ASN A 357 -11.84 11.38 -32.91
N VAL A 358 -11.74 10.06 -33.12
CA VAL A 358 -11.93 9.44 -34.45
C VAL A 358 -13.36 9.55 -34.97
N HIS A 359 -14.34 9.65 -34.07
CA HIS A 359 -15.76 9.87 -34.37
C HIS A 359 -16.21 11.33 -34.11
N GLY A 360 -15.25 12.26 -34.04
CA GLY A 360 -15.46 13.66 -33.68
C GLY A 360 -15.61 13.86 -32.17
N GLY A 361 -16.04 15.05 -31.75
CA GLY A 361 -16.02 15.41 -30.34
C GLY A 361 -16.83 16.67 -30.03
N ALA A 362 -16.50 17.32 -28.91
CA ALA A 362 -17.33 18.37 -28.31
C ALA A 362 -17.46 19.67 -29.15
N VAL A 363 -16.61 19.93 -30.16
CA VAL A 363 -16.77 21.06 -31.10
C VAL A 363 -17.95 20.82 -32.07
N SER A 364 -18.27 19.56 -32.36
CA SER A 364 -19.28 19.19 -33.36
C SER A 364 -20.47 18.42 -32.80
N LEU A 365 -20.30 17.65 -31.73
CA LEU A 365 -21.38 16.94 -31.04
C LEU A 365 -22.03 17.77 -29.92
N GLY A 366 -21.31 18.78 -29.40
CA GLY A 366 -21.72 19.64 -28.29
C GLY A 366 -21.08 19.30 -26.94
N HIS A 367 -21.20 20.21 -25.96
CA HIS A 367 -20.51 20.11 -24.67
C HIS A 367 -21.40 20.41 -23.45
N PRO A 368 -22.31 19.51 -23.04
CA PRO A 368 -22.94 19.59 -21.72
C PRO A 368 -21.87 19.33 -20.65
N ILE A 369 -21.43 20.40 -19.98
CA ILE A 369 -20.14 20.42 -19.26
C ILE A 369 -20.04 19.38 -18.14
N GLY A 370 -21.06 19.22 -17.29
CA GLY A 370 -21.07 18.22 -16.22
C GLY A 370 -21.09 16.76 -16.70
N MET A 371 -21.52 16.52 -17.94
CA MET A 371 -21.65 15.18 -18.53
C MET A 371 -20.43 14.77 -19.36
N SER A 372 -19.79 15.71 -20.06
CA SER A 372 -18.91 15.37 -21.19
C SER A 372 -17.71 14.49 -20.81
N GLY A 373 -17.16 14.62 -19.60
CA GLY A 373 -16.12 13.71 -19.11
C GLY A 373 -16.54 12.24 -19.01
N ALA A 374 -17.83 11.98 -18.73
CA ALA A 374 -18.39 10.62 -18.76
C ALA A 374 -18.69 10.16 -20.19
N ARG A 375 -19.09 11.07 -21.11
CA ARG A 375 -19.26 10.77 -22.55
C ARG A 375 -18.00 10.15 -23.15
N LEU A 376 -16.82 10.69 -22.84
CA LEU A 376 -15.54 10.15 -23.35
C LEU A 376 -15.37 8.67 -22.97
N VAL A 377 -15.66 8.32 -21.71
CA VAL A 377 -15.53 6.94 -21.21
C VAL A 377 -16.56 6.04 -21.87
N VAL A 378 -17.82 6.50 -21.98
CA VAL A 378 -18.87 5.79 -22.73
C VAL A 378 -18.40 5.50 -24.16
N HIS A 379 -17.85 6.50 -24.85
CA HIS A 379 -17.44 6.34 -26.24
C HIS A 379 -16.29 5.35 -26.40
N LEU A 380 -15.25 5.46 -25.56
CA LEU A 380 -14.15 4.48 -25.55
C LEU A 380 -14.63 3.06 -25.24
N CYS A 381 -15.64 2.89 -24.38
CA CYS A 381 -16.21 1.57 -24.10
C CYS A 381 -16.81 0.88 -25.34
N HIS A 382 -17.23 1.63 -26.37
CA HIS A 382 -17.86 1.10 -27.58
C HIS A 382 -16.96 1.15 -28.81
N ALA A 383 -16.13 2.19 -28.95
CA ALA A 383 -15.24 2.38 -30.10
C ALA A 383 -13.97 1.51 -30.08
N LEU A 384 -13.47 1.11 -28.90
CA LEU A 384 -12.30 0.23 -28.77
C LEU A 384 -12.64 -1.21 -29.18
N LYS A 385 -11.73 -1.88 -29.88
CA LYS A 385 -11.79 -3.32 -30.13
C LYS A 385 -11.24 -4.10 -28.94
N LYS A 386 -11.60 -5.38 -28.85
CA LYS A 386 -11.20 -6.28 -27.75
C LYS A 386 -9.66 -6.29 -27.56
N GLY A 387 -9.21 -6.04 -26.33
CA GLY A 387 -7.79 -5.92 -25.95
C GLY A 387 -7.16 -4.54 -26.19
N GLU A 388 -7.80 -3.65 -26.95
CA GLU A 388 -7.29 -2.29 -27.17
C GLU A 388 -7.47 -1.42 -25.91
N LYS A 389 -6.49 -0.54 -25.67
CA LYS A 389 -6.50 0.47 -24.60
C LYS A 389 -6.85 1.83 -25.19
N GLY A 390 -7.68 2.58 -24.48
CA GLY A 390 -8.04 3.94 -24.85
C GLY A 390 -7.91 4.90 -23.66
N VAL A 391 -7.54 6.14 -23.94
CA VAL A 391 -7.39 7.19 -22.94
C VAL A 391 -8.36 8.32 -23.21
N GLY A 392 -9.23 8.59 -22.23
CA GLY A 392 -10.06 9.79 -22.20
C GLY A 392 -9.38 10.86 -21.34
N ALA A 393 -9.34 12.10 -21.82
CA ALA A 393 -8.82 13.24 -21.09
C ALA A 393 -9.67 14.50 -21.32
N ILE A 394 -9.93 15.24 -20.24
CA ILE A 394 -10.76 16.44 -20.26
C ILE A 394 -10.14 17.51 -19.36
N CYS A 395 -10.07 18.74 -19.87
CA CYS A 395 -9.68 19.90 -19.09
C CYS A 395 -10.89 20.51 -18.37
N ASN A 396 -10.65 21.32 -17.34
CA ASN A 396 -11.66 22.06 -16.60
C ASN A 396 -11.18 23.49 -16.29
N GLY A 397 -12.12 24.44 -16.25
CA GLY A 397 -11.85 25.80 -15.77
C GLY A 397 -11.20 25.79 -14.40
N GLY A 398 -10.36 26.80 -14.14
CA GLY A 398 -9.52 26.89 -12.94
C GLY A 398 -8.15 26.20 -13.05
N GLY A 399 -7.77 25.66 -14.22
CA GLY A 399 -6.42 25.15 -14.50
C GLY A 399 -6.28 23.63 -14.54
N GLY A 400 -7.37 22.89 -14.43
CA GLY A 400 -7.32 21.45 -14.19
C GLY A 400 -7.58 20.56 -15.40
N ALA A 401 -7.29 19.27 -15.21
CA ALA A 401 -7.73 18.19 -16.07
C ALA A 401 -7.89 16.88 -15.29
N SER A 402 -8.68 15.97 -15.85
CA SER A 402 -8.78 14.58 -15.42
C SER A 402 -8.50 13.67 -16.63
N SER A 403 -7.86 12.53 -16.39
CA SER A 403 -7.57 11.52 -17.41
C SER A 403 -7.89 10.11 -16.89
N ILE A 404 -8.40 9.24 -17.76
CA ILE A 404 -8.74 7.85 -17.44
C ILE A 404 -8.38 6.93 -18.61
N MET A 405 -7.75 5.80 -18.28
CA MET A 405 -7.45 4.73 -19.22
C MET A 405 -8.39 3.55 -18.98
N ILE A 406 -8.99 3.06 -20.07
CA ILE A 406 -9.76 1.82 -20.06
C ILE A 406 -9.19 0.83 -21.08
N GLU A 407 -9.46 -0.45 -20.85
CA GLU A 407 -9.15 -1.54 -21.77
C GLU A 407 -10.45 -2.25 -22.12
N LYS A 408 -10.73 -2.41 -23.41
CA LYS A 408 -11.92 -3.14 -23.87
C LYS A 408 -11.72 -4.62 -23.61
N LEU A 409 -12.61 -5.22 -22.83
CA LEU A 409 -12.51 -6.65 -22.54
C LEU A 409 -12.96 -7.46 -23.74
N ALA A 410 -12.25 -8.54 -24.03
CA ALA A 410 -12.78 -9.58 -24.89
C ALA A 410 -13.92 -10.27 -24.15
N ASN A 411 -15.10 -10.45 -24.79
CA ASN A 411 -16.11 -11.36 -24.26
C ASN A 411 -15.40 -12.70 -23.99
N THR A 412 -15.30 -13.06 -22.71
CA THR A 412 -14.91 -14.40 -22.31
C THR A 412 -15.93 -15.34 -22.93
N VAL A 413 -15.48 -16.17 -23.87
CA VAL A 413 -16.29 -17.28 -24.35
C VAL A 413 -16.42 -18.23 -23.18
N GLU A 414 -17.56 -18.17 -22.48
CA GLU A 414 -17.97 -19.27 -21.63
C GLU A 414 -18.24 -20.49 -22.51
N GLY A 415 -17.29 -21.41 -22.53
CA GLY A 415 -17.64 -22.82 -22.57
C GLY A 415 -17.86 -23.29 -21.13
N PRO A 416 -18.76 -24.25 -20.88
CA PRO A 416 -18.68 -25.06 -19.67
C PRO A 416 -17.29 -25.72 -19.58
N PRO A 417 -16.71 -25.92 -18.38
CA PRO A 417 -15.35 -26.46 -18.25
C PRO A 417 -15.16 -27.75 -19.06
N ILE A 418 -14.04 -27.83 -19.80
CA ILE A 418 -13.70 -29.02 -20.58
C ILE A 418 -13.06 -30.06 -19.66
N LEU A 419 -13.70 -31.22 -19.55
CA LEU A 419 -13.22 -32.39 -18.84
C LEU A 419 -12.69 -33.40 -19.86
N THR A 420 -11.36 -33.44 -20.06
CA THR A 420 -10.73 -34.41 -20.94
C THR A 420 -10.66 -35.78 -20.26
N PHE A 421 -11.41 -36.73 -20.81
CA PHE A 421 -11.53 -38.11 -20.35
C PHE A 421 -10.69 -39.03 -21.22
N TYR A 422 -9.55 -39.47 -20.69
CA TYR A 422 -8.70 -40.45 -21.37
C TYR A 422 -9.27 -41.85 -21.17
N THR A 423 -9.58 -42.52 -22.27
CA THR A 423 -10.31 -43.79 -22.29
C THR A 423 -9.68 -44.80 -23.25
N LYS A 424 -10.01 -46.08 -23.09
CA LYS A 424 -9.77 -47.16 -24.06
C LYS A 424 -11.08 -47.92 -24.28
N THR A 425 -11.24 -48.59 -25.41
CA THR A 425 -12.42 -49.44 -25.67
C THR A 425 -11.98 -50.88 -25.94
N PRO A 426 -12.52 -51.89 -25.23
CA PRO A 426 -13.47 -51.83 -24.12
C PRO A 426 -12.82 -51.43 -22.77
N CYS A 427 -13.60 -50.82 -21.88
CA CYS A 427 -13.17 -50.43 -20.53
C CYS A 427 -14.39 -50.30 -19.57
N PRO A 428 -14.74 -51.33 -18.78
CA PRO A 428 -15.94 -51.32 -17.93
C PRO A 428 -15.97 -50.18 -16.90
N LEU A 429 -14.80 -49.82 -16.35
CA LEU A 429 -14.68 -48.68 -15.43
C LEU A 429 -14.90 -47.33 -16.13
N CYS A 430 -14.58 -47.24 -17.42
CA CYS A 430 -14.79 -46.02 -18.19
C CYS A 430 -16.27 -45.77 -18.46
N ASP A 431 -17.06 -46.84 -18.59
CA ASP A 431 -18.51 -46.77 -18.79
C ASP A 431 -19.21 -46.30 -17.51
N ILE A 432 -18.81 -46.82 -16.33
CA ILE A 432 -19.33 -46.39 -15.02
C ILE A 432 -19.05 -44.91 -14.77
N VAL A 433 -17.81 -44.44 -15.01
CA VAL A 433 -17.45 -43.02 -14.82
C VAL A 433 -18.24 -42.10 -15.76
N MET A 434 -18.59 -42.56 -16.97
CA MET A 434 -19.46 -41.80 -17.87
C MET A 434 -20.90 -41.71 -17.36
N GLU A 435 -21.41 -42.76 -16.72
CA GLU A 435 -22.75 -42.80 -16.12
C GLU A 435 -22.86 -41.84 -14.92
N GLU A 436 -21.81 -41.74 -14.09
CA GLU A 436 -21.72 -40.76 -12.99
C GLU A 436 -21.56 -39.30 -13.46
N LEU A 437 -20.99 -39.07 -14.65
CA LEU A 437 -20.80 -37.73 -15.23
C LEU A 437 -22.01 -37.21 -16.01
N GLU A 438 -22.93 -38.07 -16.43
CA GLU A 438 -24.11 -37.71 -17.23
C GLU A 438 -24.98 -36.58 -16.61
N PRO A 439 -25.20 -36.49 -15.28
CA PRO A 439 -25.94 -35.37 -14.65
C PRO A 439 -25.26 -33.99 -14.82
N TYR A 440 -23.97 -33.95 -15.13
CA TYR A 440 -23.17 -32.72 -15.24
C TYR A 440 -22.94 -32.28 -16.69
N LYS A 441 -23.43 -33.04 -17.66
CA LYS A 441 -23.25 -32.83 -19.11
C LYS A 441 -23.83 -31.51 -19.66
N ASN A 442 -24.77 -30.90 -18.93
CA ASN A 442 -25.30 -29.56 -19.21
C ASN A 442 -24.47 -28.42 -18.55
N LYS A 443 -23.39 -28.77 -17.84
CA LYS A 443 -22.51 -27.87 -17.07
C LYS A 443 -21.01 -28.11 -17.32
N LEU A 444 -20.65 -29.09 -18.17
CA LEU A 444 -19.29 -29.48 -18.52
C LEU A 444 -19.26 -29.95 -19.99
N ILE A 445 -18.17 -29.68 -20.71
CA ILE A 445 -17.91 -30.30 -22.02
C ILE A 445 -17.00 -31.51 -21.79
N ILE A 446 -17.42 -32.72 -22.14
CA ILE A 446 -16.61 -33.93 -21.94
C ILE A 446 -15.92 -34.31 -23.25
N GLU A 447 -14.59 -34.22 -23.29
CA GLU A 447 -13.78 -34.59 -24.45
C GLU A 447 -13.19 -36.00 -24.26
N LYS A 448 -13.54 -36.97 -25.12
CA LYS A 448 -13.01 -38.33 -25.03
C LYS A 448 -11.74 -38.50 -25.86
N VAL A 449 -10.62 -38.84 -25.21
CA VAL A 449 -9.34 -39.12 -25.87
C VAL A 449 -9.03 -40.61 -25.80
N ASP A 450 -9.03 -41.27 -26.96
CA ASP A 450 -8.68 -42.68 -27.10
C ASP A 450 -7.15 -42.87 -27.01
N ILE A 451 -6.70 -43.47 -25.91
CA ILE A 451 -5.27 -43.71 -25.63
C ILE A 451 -4.65 -44.81 -26.49
N THR A 452 -5.48 -45.59 -27.20
CA THR A 452 -4.99 -46.70 -28.05
C THR A 452 -4.49 -46.22 -29.41
N ARG A 453 -4.76 -44.97 -29.78
CA ARG A 453 -4.33 -44.38 -31.05
C ARG A 453 -2.83 -44.05 -31.07
N PRO A 454 -2.15 -44.17 -32.24
CA PRO A 454 -0.72 -43.90 -32.35
C PRO A 454 -0.29 -42.53 -31.83
N GLU A 455 -1.05 -41.47 -32.11
CA GLU A 455 -0.77 -40.10 -31.63
C GLU A 455 -0.81 -39.95 -30.09
N ASN A 456 -1.50 -40.86 -29.38
CA ASN A 456 -1.76 -40.77 -27.94
C ASN A 456 -0.92 -41.74 -27.09
N LEU A 457 -0.06 -42.57 -27.70
CA LEU A 457 0.75 -43.60 -27.02
C LEU A 457 1.61 -43.08 -25.86
N LYS A 458 1.96 -41.78 -25.85
CA LYS A 458 2.67 -41.16 -24.71
C LYS A 458 1.87 -41.21 -23.40
N TRP A 459 0.54 -41.18 -23.47
CA TRP A 459 -0.37 -41.21 -22.33
C TRP A 459 -0.64 -42.64 -21.83
N LEU A 460 -0.40 -43.66 -22.67
CA LEU A 460 -0.57 -45.08 -22.32
C LEU A 460 0.24 -45.48 -21.07
N ARG A 461 1.40 -44.83 -20.83
CA ARG A 461 2.25 -45.07 -19.64
C ARG A 461 1.60 -44.67 -18.31
N LEU A 462 0.62 -43.78 -18.33
CA LEU A 462 -0.14 -43.33 -17.15
C LEU A 462 -1.33 -44.27 -16.85
N TYR A 463 -1.74 -45.08 -17.82
CA TYR A 463 -2.86 -46.02 -17.73
C TYR A 463 -2.43 -47.34 -17.09
N ARG A 464 -2.07 -47.30 -15.80
CA ARG A 464 -1.81 -48.51 -15.01
C ARG A 464 -3.11 -49.03 -14.38
N LEU A 465 -3.34 -50.34 -14.48
CA LEU A 465 -4.44 -51.08 -13.84
C LEU A 465 -5.86 -50.75 -14.35
N ASP A 466 -6.00 -50.30 -15.61
CA ASP A 466 -7.29 -50.07 -16.29
C ASP A 466 -8.23 -49.03 -15.64
N ILE A 467 -7.70 -48.22 -14.72
CA ILE A 467 -8.41 -47.10 -14.09
C ILE A 467 -8.52 -45.93 -15.09
N PRO A 468 -9.71 -45.34 -15.33
CA PRO A 468 -9.87 -44.19 -16.21
C PRO A 468 -9.12 -42.96 -15.69
N VAL A 469 -8.45 -42.22 -16.58
CA VAL A 469 -7.68 -41.03 -16.20
C VAL A 469 -8.48 -39.77 -16.53
N LEU A 470 -9.01 -39.15 -15.48
CA LEU A 470 -9.58 -37.80 -15.50
C LEU A 470 -8.46 -36.80 -15.19
N PHE A 471 -8.17 -35.88 -16.11
CA PHE A 471 -7.10 -34.90 -15.88
C PHE A 471 -7.64 -33.50 -15.59
N LEU A 472 -7.38 -33.04 -14.35
CA LEU A 472 -7.13 -31.63 -14.06
C LEU A 472 -5.68 -31.54 -13.57
N ASN A 473 -4.73 -31.31 -14.47
CA ASN A 473 -3.31 -31.58 -14.22
C ASN A 473 -2.58 -30.47 -13.42
N ALA A 474 -3.15 -30.07 -12.28
CA ALA A 474 -2.72 -28.90 -11.52
C ALA A 474 -1.21 -28.91 -11.19
N ILE A 475 -0.64 -30.03 -10.73
CA ILE A 475 0.77 -30.08 -10.28
C ILE A 475 1.74 -29.79 -11.43
N ASN A 476 1.59 -30.45 -12.59
CA ASN A 476 2.50 -30.22 -13.72
C ASN A 476 2.34 -28.81 -14.30
N THR A 477 1.12 -28.26 -14.34
CA THR A 477 0.87 -26.89 -14.79
C THR A 477 1.48 -25.87 -13.81
N LEU A 478 1.36 -26.09 -12.50
CA LEU A 478 1.99 -25.26 -11.46
C LEU A 478 3.52 -25.36 -11.52
N GLU A 479 4.10 -26.54 -11.74
CA GLU A 479 5.55 -26.71 -11.87
C GLU A 479 6.11 -26.06 -13.14
N ALA A 480 5.40 -26.16 -14.28
CA ALA A 480 5.75 -25.45 -15.51
C ALA A 480 5.64 -23.92 -15.35
N ALA A 481 4.56 -23.42 -14.74
CA ALA A 481 4.40 -22.01 -14.43
C ALA A 481 5.50 -21.52 -13.46
N ALA A 482 5.83 -22.30 -12.43
CA ALA A 482 6.93 -21.98 -11.51
C ALA A 482 8.28 -21.90 -12.23
N GLN A 483 8.57 -22.80 -13.17
CA GLN A 483 9.78 -22.72 -13.98
C GLN A 483 9.84 -21.42 -14.80
N MET A 484 8.72 -20.97 -15.38
CA MET A 484 8.65 -19.70 -16.13
C MET A 484 8.81 -18.46 -15.23
N LEU A 485 8.25 -18.47 -14.00
CA LEU A 485 8.39 -17.36 -13.06
C LEU A 485 9.79 -17.28 -12.43
N MET A 486 10.38 -18.44 -12.12
CA MET A 486 11.71 -18.51 -11.50
C MET A 486 12.87 -18.42 -12.51
N ALA A 487 12.58 -18.52 -13.81
CA ALA A 487 13.57 -18.30 -14.85
C ALA A 487 14.02 -16.82 -14.91
N PRO A 488 15.30 -16.56 -15.29
CA PRO A 488 15.82 -15.21 -15.47
C PRO A 488 14.92 -14.32 -16.35
N PRO A 489 14.68 -13.05 -15.96
CA PRO A 489 13.69 -12.19 -16.62
C PRO A 489 14.04 -11.81 -18.07
N ASN A 490 15.27 -12.06 -18.51
CA ASN A 490 15.73 -11.90 -19.89
C ASN A 490 15.48 -13.14 -20.78
N LEU A 491 15.07 -14.28 -20.22
CA LEU A 491 14.86 -15.54 -20.95
C LEU A 491 13.38 -15.93 -21.15
N VAL A 492 12.45 -15.19 -20.55
CA VAL A 492 11.00 -15.46 -20.61
C VAL A 492 10.27 -14.19 -20.99
N SER A 493 9.35 -14.26 -21.97
CA SER A 493 8.62 -13.07 -22.40
C SER A 493 7.68 -12.54 -21.30
N SER A 494 7.37 -11.24 -21.34
CA SER A 494 6.40 -10.65 -20.41
C SER A 494 5.03 -11.35 -20.47
N GLU A 495 4.65 -11.84 -21.64
CA GLU A 495 3.41 -12.60 -21.84
C GLU A 495 3.45 -13.97 -21.17
N GLN A 496 4.55 -14.73 -21.34
CA GLN A 496 4.75 -16.02 -20.69
C GLN A 496 4.81 -15.90 -19.16
N ARG A 497 5.47 -14.85 -18.63
CA ARG A 497 5.45 -14.56 -17.18
C ARG A 497 4.02 -14.27 -16.71
N HIS A 498 3.25 -13.46 -17.43
CA HIS A 498 1.88 -13.13 -17.05
C HIS A 498 0.92 -14.33 -17.13
N GLN A 499 1.07 -15.22 -18.13
CA GLN A 499 0.34 -16.49 -18.20
C GLN A 499 0.66 -17.38 -17.00
N ALA A 500 1.94 -17.48 -16.62
CA ALA A 500 2.36 -18.24 -15.44
C ALA A 500 1.86 -17.62 -14.12
N GLU A 501 1.82 -16.28 -13.99
CA GLU A 501 1.19 -15.59 -12.85
C GLU A 501 -0.31 -15.91 -12.76
N SER A 502 -1.02 -15.93 -13.89
CA SER A 502 -2.46 -16.25 -13.96
C SER A 502 -2.78 -17.64 -13.39
N VAL A 503 -1.96 -18.65 -13.69
CA VAL A 503 -2.08 -20.01 -13.12
C VAL A 503 -2.01 -19.99 -11.58
N PHE A 504 -1.10 -19.21 -11.01
CA PHE A 504 -1.01 -19.09 -9.54
C PHE A 504 -2.12 -18.23 -8.93
N LEU A 505 -2.64 -17.22 -9.64
CA LEU A 505 -3.82 -16.46 -9.22
C LEU A 505 -5.07 -17.34 -9.15
N GLU A 506 -5.31 -18.16 -10.19
CA GLU A 506 -6.40 -19.14 -10.20
C GLU A 506 -6.23 -20.16 -9.07
N PHE A 507 -5.04 -20.75 -8.92
CA PHE A 507 -4.72 -21.68 -7.83
C PHE A 507 -5.01 -21.06 -6.45
N ARG A 508 -4.58 -19.82 -6.18
CA ARG A 508 -4.85 -19.10 -4.92
C ARG A 508 -6.34 -18.88 -4.65
N SER A 509 -7.17 -18.83 -5.70
CA SER A 509 -8.62 -18.67 -5.57
C SER A 509 -9.38 -19.95 -5.19
N THR A 510 -8.74 -21.13 -5.32
CA THR A 510 -9.33 -22.46 -5.06
C THR A 510 -10.02 -22.54 -3.70
N LYS A 511 -11.28 -23.01 -3.69
CA LYS A 511 -12.08 -23.27 -2.47
C LYS A 511 -11.82 -24.69 -1.95
N ASN A 512 -11.81 -24.87 -0.63
CA ASN A 512 -11.48 -26.15 0.02
C ASN A 512 -10.20 -26.83 -0.53
N PRO A 513 -9.04 -26.15 -0.56
CA PRO A 513 -7.85 -26.64 -1.26
C PRO A 513 -7.04 -27.67 -0.46
N TYR A 514 -7.42 -28.04 0.77
CA TYR A 514 -6.55 -28.76 1.70
C TYR A 514 -6.05 -30.11 1.17
N GLN A 515 -6.90 -30.90 0.51
CA GLN A 515 -6.49 -32.17 -0.08
C GLN A 515 -5.54 -31.96 -1.27
N LEU A 516 -5.84 -31.01 -2.15
CA LEU A 516 -4.97 -30.64 -3.27
C LEU A 516 -3.58 -30.17 -2.79
N CYS A 517 -3.55 -29.32 -1.77
CA CYS A 517 -2.30 -28.83 -1.19
C CYS A 517 -1.53 -29.93 -0.44
N ARG A 518 -2.20 -30.88 0.24
CA ARG A 518 -1.55 -32.09 0.79
C ARG A 518 -0.86 -32.88 -0.33
N GLU A 519 -1.55 -33.12 -1.44
CA GLU A 519 -0.96 -33.85 -2.57
C GLU A 519 0.21 -33.10 -3.23
N ILE A 520 0.13 -31.76 -3.34
CA ILE A 520 1.24 -30.93 -3.80
C ILE A 520 2.44 -31.04 -2.84
N LEU A 521 2.23 -30.91 -1.53
CA LEU A 521 3.29 -31.06 -0.52
C LEU A 521 3.92 -32.46 -0.53
N GLU A 522 3.15 -33.50 -0.85
CA GLU A 522 3.71 -34.86 -0.95
C GLU A 522 4.45 -35.15 -2.25
N LYS A 523 3.96 -34.63 -3.39
CA LYS A 523 4.39 -35.05 -4.74
C LYS A 523 5.25 -34.04 -5.51
N SER A 524 5.13 -32.74 -5.23
CA SER A 524 5.83 -31.70 -5.99
C SER A 524 7.29 -31.57 -5.57
N THR A 525 8.16 -31.29 -6.54
CA THR A 525 9.60 -31.06 -6.33
C THR A 525 9.97 -29.58 -6.44
N SER A 526 9.08 -28.72 -6.96
CA SER A 526 9.33 -27.30 -7.12
C SER A 526 9.13 -26.53 -5.82
N GLY A 527 10.21 -25.93 -5.31
CA GLY A 527 10.19 -25.10 -4.09
C GLY A 527 9.16 -23.96 -4.13
N TYR A 528 8.95 -23.34 -5.30
CA TYR A 528 7.96 -22.28 -5.49
C TYR A 528 6.52 -22.82 -5.38
N VAL A 529 6.23 -23.97 -6.00
CA VAL A 529 4.90 -24.62 -5.92
C VAL A 529 4.58 -25.04 -4.49
N LEU A 530 5.57 -25.57 -3.76
CA LEU A 530 5.43 -25.91 -2.33
C LEU A 530 5.16 -24.66 -1.47
N PHE A 531 5.86 -23.55 -1.73
CA PHE A 531 5.65 -22.25 -1.05
C PHE A 531 4.24 -21.69 -1.29
N GLU A 532 3.75 -21.79 -2.52
CA GLU A 532 2.40 -21.36 -2.91
C GLU A 532 1.31 -22.25 -2.30
N ALA A 533 1.49 -23.58 -2.29
CA ALA A 533 0.57 -24.49 -1.62
C ALA A 533 0.51 -24.25 -0.10
N ALA A 534 1.64 -24.02 0.56
CA ALA A 534 1.68 -23.63 1.97
C ALA A 534 0.98 -22.28 2.22
N GLY A 535 1.15 -21.31 1.30
CA GLY A 535 0.43 -20.03 1.34
C GLY A 535 -1.08 -20.20 1.19
N LEU A 536 -1.54 -21.06 0.27
CA LEU A 536 -2.94 -21.34 0.03
C LEU A 536 -3.60 -22.07 1.21
N ILE A 537 -2.92 -23.03 1.86
CA ILE A 537 -3.44 -23.65 3.09
C ILE A 537 -3.71 -22.56 4.15
N LYS A 538 -2.76 -21.63 4.37
CA LYS A 538 -2.93 -20.54 5.35
C LYS A 538 -4.13 -19.65 5.01
N THR A 539 -4.21 -19.14 3.78
CA THR A 539 -5.25 -18.19 3.38
C THR A 539 -6.63 -18.84 3.32
N ALA A 540 -6.74 -20.06 2.82
CA ALA A 540 -7.99 -20.82 2.82
C ALA A 540 -8.44 -21.15 4.25
N LEU A 541 -7.54 -21.61 5.13
CA LEU A 541 -7.83 -21.86 6.55
C LEU A 541 -8.45 -20.64 7.25
N ILE A 542 -7.97 -19.44 6.97
CA ILE A 542 -8.51 -18.19 7.53
C ILE A 542 -9.90 -17.89 6.94
N ARG A 543 -10.02 -18.00 5.61
CA ARG A 543 -11.26 -17.74 4.83
C ARG A 543 -12.40 -18.69 5.21
N GLU A 544 -12.08 -19.96 5.44
CA GLU A 544 -13.03 -21.07 5.56
C GLU A 544 -13.13 -21.60 7.00
N TRP A 545 -12.47 -20.99 7.98
CA TRP A 545 -12.40 -21.48 9.37
C TRP A 545 -13.75 -21.88 9.98
N ASN A 546 -14.81 -21.11 9.72
CA ASN A 546 -16.14 -21.36 10.27
C ASN A 546 -16.91 -22.49 9.53
N LEU A 547 -16.35 -23.01 8.44
CA LEU A 547 -16.91 -24.10 7.63
C LEU A 547 -16.22 -25.45 7.92
N LEU A 548 -15.06 -25.43 8.59
CA LEU A 548 -14.29 -26.63 8.93
C LEU A 548 -14.76 -27.24 10.26
N SER A 549 -14.76 -28.57 10.36
CA SER A 549 -14.99 -29.21 11.65
C SER A 549 -13.74 -29.17 12.54
N ALA A 550 -13.92 -29.33 13.85
CA ALA A 550 -12.80 -29.44 14.80
C ALA A 550 -11.86 -30.62 14.45
N ASN A 551 -12.39 -31.70 13.87
CA ASN A 551 -11.60 -32.85 13.44
C ASN A 551 -10.74 -32.51 12.21
N ASP A 552 -11.27 -31.73 11.24
CA ASP A 552 -10.52 -31.33 10.05
C ASP A 552 -9.34 -30.41 10.42
N ILE A 553 -9.59 -29.45 11.32
CA ILE A 553 -8.57 -28.52 11.83
C ILE A 553 -7.47 -29.29 12.59
N THR A 554 -7.86 -30.26 13.41
CA THR A 554 -6.92 -31.11 14.17
C THR A 554 -6.10 -31.99 13.24
N SER A 555 -6.76 -32.69 12.30
CA SER A 555 -6.10 -33.50 11.26
C SER A 555 -5.12 -32.68 10.42
N LEU A 556 -5.49 -31.45 10.04
CA LEU A 556 -4.59 -30.56 9.30
C LEU A 556 -3.37 -30.16 10.13
N ARG A 557 -3.54 -29.80 11.40
CA ARG A 557 -2.42 -29.48 12.30
C ARG A 557 -1.47 -30.67 12.45
N GLU A 558 -2.00 -31.85 12.73
CA GLU A 558 -1.23 -33.08 12.91
C GLU A 558 -0.48 -33.46 11.62
N TYR A 559 -1.14 -33.35 10.46
CA TYR A 559 -0.50 -33.54 9.16
C TYR A 559 0.68 -32.58 8.97
N LEU A 560 0.50 -31.28 9.22
CA LEU A 560 1.56 -30.28 9.03
C LEU A 560 2.75 -30.48 10.00
N LEU A 561 2.49 -30.81 11.27
CA LEU A 561 3.53 -31.17 12.23
C LEU A 561 4.28 -32.45 11.80
N SER A 562 3.54 -33.48 11.41
CA SER A 562 4.09 -34.76 10.93
C SER A 562 4.88 -34.58 9.63
N TYR A 563 4.50 -33.65 8.76
CA TYR A 563 5.25 -33.30 7.55
C TYR A 563 6.61 -32.68 7.92
N LEU A 564 6.61 -31.68 8.81
CA LEU A 564 7.82 -30.98 9.27
C LEU A 564 8.78 -31.87 10.09
N LEU A 565 8.28 -32.95 10.70
CA LEU A 565 9.09 -33.94 11.39
C LEU A 565 9.66 -35.03 10.46
N ARG A 566 8.99 -35.34 9.35
CA ARG A 566 9.38 -36.44 8.43
C ARG A 566 10.20 -35.99 7.23
N LYS A 567 9.99 -34.78 6.71
CA LYS A 567 10.71 -34.24 5.54
C LYS A 567 11.58 -33.05 5.93
N GLU A 568 12.80 -33.03 5.41
CA GLU A 568 13.66 -31.85 5.44
C GLU A 568 13.12 -30.81 4.45
N ALA A 569 12.39 -29.82 4.96
CA ALA A 569 11.77 -28.76 4.18
C ALA A 569 12.71 -27.54 4.05
N PRO A 570 12.76 -26.86 2.89
CA PRO A 570 13.49 -25.60 2.75
C PRO A 570 13.05 -24.54 3.78
N PRO A 571 13.94 -23.61 4.21
CA PRO A 571 13.63 -22.65 5.27
C PRO A 571 12.34 -21.85 5.04
N PHE A 572 12.13 -21.34 3.82
CA PHE A 572 10.92 -20.58 3.45
C PHE A 572 9.62 -21.38 3.58
N LEU A 573 9.68 -22.70 3.35
CA LEU A 573 8.52 -23.60 3.42
C LEU A 573 8.25 -23.93 4.88
N LYS A 574 9.31 -24.26 5.63
CA LYS A 574 9.26 -24.52 7.07
C LYS A 574 8.63 -23.34 7.82
N GLU A 575 9.04 -22.11 7.51
CA GLU A 575 8.49 -20.89 8.11
C GLU A 575 6.99 -20.73 7.83
N LYS A 576 6.53 -20.84 6.57
CA LYS A 576 5.10 -20.77 6.22
C LYS A 576 4.26 -21.83 6.91
N LEU A 577 4.74 -23.07 6.98
CA LEU A 577 4.00 -24.16 7.62
C LEU A 577 3.92 -23.98 9.13
N LEU A 578 5.02 -23.57 9.78
CA LEU A 578 5.03 -23.20 11.21
C LEU A 578 4.09 -22.03 11.52
N GLN A 579 4.08 -20.98 10.68
CA GLN A 579 3.14 -19.86 10.82
C GLN A 579 1.68 -20.32 10.64
N THR A 580 1.42 -21.25 9.72
CA THR A 580 0.08 -21.83 9.54
C THR A 580 -0.38 -22.59 10.78
N ILE A 581 0.51 -23.39 11.38
CA ILE A 581 0.26 -24.08 12.65
C ILE A 581 0.00 -23.07 13.79
N ALA A 582 0.78 -21.98 13.88
CA ALA A 582 0.59 -20.91 14.85
C ALA A 582 -0.79 -20.23 14.71
N VAL A 583 -1.25 -19.98 13.48
CA VAL A 583 -2.60 -19.47 13.19
C VAL A 583 -3.69 -20.44 13.67
N ILE A 584 -3.53 -21.76 13.44
CA ILE A 584 -4.47 -22.78 13.97
C ILE A 584 -4.56 -22.67 15.50
N ILE A 585 -3.42 -22.63 16.20
CA ILE A 585 -3.35 -22.58 17.67
C ILE A 585 -4.00 -21.30 18.22
N LYS A 586 -3.71 -20.14 17.63
CA LYS A 586 -4.25 -18.85 18.07
C LYS A 586 -5.76 -18.73 17.80
N ARG A 587 -6.25 -19.21 16.66
CA ARG A 587 -7.70 -19.24 16.37
C ARG A 587 -8.43 -20.28 17.23
N GLY A 588 -7.86 -21.45 17.45
CA GLY A 588 -8.39 -22.47 18.38
C GLY A 588 -8.54 -21.94 19.81
N SER A 589 -7.56 -21.13 20.25
CA SER A 589 -7.53 -20.49 21.59
C SER A 589 -8.70 -19.56 21.90
N ILE A 590 -9.52 -19.22 20.91
CA ILE A 590 -10.79 -18.47 21.10
C ILE A 590 -11.86 -19.36 21.72
N ASN A 591 -11.89 -20.64 21.33
CA ASN A 591 -12.96 -21.58 21.65
C ASN A 591 -12.66 -22.38 22.93
N ASP A 592 -11.40 -22.76 23.15
CA ASP A 592 -11.00 -23.64 24.25
C ASP A 592 -10.35 -22.89 25.44
N GLY A 593 -10.09 -21.59 25.30
CA GLY A 593 -9.40 -20.76 26.29
C GLY A 593 -7.86 -20.87 26.28
N GLY A 594 -7.27 -21.53 25.27
CA GLY A 594 -5.83 -21.80 25.18
C GLY A 594 -5.38 -23.08 25.89
N ARG A 595 -6.27 -24.06 26.10
CA ARG A 595 -5.94 -25.35 26.72
C ARG A 595 -5.02 -26.17 25.81
N GLU A 596 -5.33 -26.26 24.53
CA GLU A 596 -4.50 -26.94 23.53
C GLU A 596 -3.16 -26.24 23.34
N ARG A 597 -3.12 -24.90 23.38
CA ARG A 597 -1.87 -24.13 23.38
C ARG A 597 -0.98 -24.54 24.54
N LYS A 598 -1.53 -24.61 25.76
CA LYS A 598 -0.79 -25.01 26.96
C LYS A 598 -0.26 -26.44 26.83
N ALA A 599 -1.09 -27.38 26.37
CA ALA A 599 -0.69 -28.78 26.18
C ALA A 599 0.44 -28.93 25.14
N LEU A 600 0.36 -28.18 24.02
CA LEU A 600 1.42 -28.16 23.02
C LEU A 600 2.72 -27.55 23.57
N LEU A 601 2.66 -26.44 24.31
CA LEU A 601 3.86 -25.87 24.95
C LEU A 601 4.49 -26.84 25.97
N GLU A 602 3.67 -27.63 26.68
CA GLU A 602 4.12 -28.72 27.57
C GLU A 602 4.81 -29.87 26.83
N GLU A 603 4.42 -30.15 25.60
CA GLU A 603 5.06 -31.14 24.73
C GLU A 603 6.38 -30.60 24.15
N LEU A 604 6.38 -29.36 23.65
CA LEU A 604 7.56 -28.71 23.09
C LEU A 604 8.66 -28.49 24.15
N GLU A 605 8.29 -28.18 25.39
CA GLU A 605 9.22 -28.10 26.53
C GLU A 605 9.93 -29.45 26.76
N LYS A 606 9.20 -30.58 26.70
CA LYS A 606 9.79 -31.94 26.82
C LYS A 606 10.69 -32.30 25.64
N ILE A 607 10.29 -31.93 24.43
CA ILE A 607 11.09 -32.14 23.21
C ILE A 607 12.42 -31.37 23.32
N ILE A 608 12.39 -30.10 23.75
CA ILE A 608 13.62 -29.31 23.92
C ILE A 608 14.53 -29.91 25.00
N LEU A 609 13.97 -30.45 26.09
CA LEU A 609 14.75 -31.03 27.19
C LEU A 609 15.32 -32.44 26.91
N SER A 610 14.72 -33.24 26.01
CA SER A 610 15.07 -34.67 25.89
C SER A 610 15.21 -35.25 24.48
N SER A 611 14.81 -34.52 23.43
CA SER A 611 14.93 -35.01 22.04
C SER A 611 16.28 -34.66 21.40
N PRO A 612 16.65 -35.26 20.25
CA PRO A 612 17.83 -34.86 19.46
C PRO A 612 17.75 -33.40 18.97
N ILE A 613 18.92 -32.76 18.78
CA ILE A 613 19.07 -31.33 18.43
C ILE A 613 18.19 -30.91 17.23
N SER A 614 18.03 -31.75 16.21
CA SER A 614 17.15 -31.49 15.07
C SER A 614 15.68 -31.28 15.45
N GLN A 615 15.16 -32.06 16.40
CA GLN A 615 13.81 -31.91 16.94
C GLN A 615 13.71 -30.71 17.90
N GLN A 616 14.73 -30.48 18.72
CA GLN A 616 14.81 -29.28 19.59
C GLN A 616 14.75 -27.99 18.76
N LYS A 617 15.51 -27.92 17.65
CA LYS A 617 15.49 -26.80 16.70
C LYS A 617 14.10 -26.60 16.08
N LEU A 618 13.39 -27.67 15.72
CA LEU A 618 12.01 -27.57 15.22
C LEU A 618 11.06 -27.03 16.30
N ALA A 619 11.17 -27.52 17.54
CA ALA A 619 10.36 -27.06 18.66
C ALA A 619 10.60 -25.58 19.00
N CYS A 620 11.86 -25.14 19.02
CA CYS A 620 12.21 -23.72 19.18
C CYS A 620 11.63 -22.87 18.04
N SER A 621 11.71 -23.36 16.79
CA SER A 621 11.14 -22.67 15.62
C SER A 621 9.61 -22.53 15.72
N LEU A 622 8.91 -23.54 16.27
CA LEU A 622 7.47 -23.49 16.49
C LEU A 622 7.07 -22.56 17.65
N ILE A 623 7.84 -22.53 18.74
CA ILE A 623 7.66 -21.56 19.83
C ILE A 623 7.80 -20.13 19.30
N LEU A 624 8.83 -19.85 18.50
CA LEU A 624 9.01 -18.54 17.86
C LEU A 624 7.83 -18.18 16.96
N ALA A 625 7.34 -19.10 16.11
CA ALA A 625 6.17 -18.85 15.27
C ALA A 625 4.90 -18.58 16.10
N ILE A 626 4.68 -19.31 17.20
CA ILE A 626 3.57 -19.06 18.14
C ILE A 626 3.72 -17.68 18.79
N MET A 627 4.91 -17.33 19.28
CA MET A 627 5.19 -16.03 19.91
C MET A 627 4.97 -14.87 18.94
N GLN A 628 5.52 -14.93 17.73
CA GLN A 628 5.32 -13.93 16.67
C GLN A 628 3.84 -13.76 16.35
N GLU A 629 3.10 -14.86 16.17
CA GLU A 629 1.67 -14.83 15.89
C GLU A 629 0.90 -14.20 17.07
N TYR A 630 1.21 -14.53 18.33
CA TYR A 630 0.58 -13.91 19.50
C TYR A 630 1.00 -12.45 19.78
N ALA A 631 2.13 -11.98 19.24
CA ALA A 631 2.59 -10.60 19.39
C ALA A 631 1.71 -9.59 18.62
N ILE A 632 1.06 -10.04 17.53
CA ILE A 632 0.22 -9.23 16.64
C ILE A 632 -1.00 -8.64 17.38
N THR A 633 -0.95 -7.34 17.69
CA THR A 633 -2.07 -6.54 18.23
C THR A 633 -2.92 -5.86 17.15
N VAL A 634 -2.35 -5.63 15.98
CA VAL A 634 -2.98 -4.85 14.91
C VAL A 634 -3.97 -5.68 14.09
N LYS A 635 -4.87 -5.02 13.37
CA LYS A 635 -5.84 -5.65 12.46
C LYS A 635 -5.17 -6.03 11.14
N SER A 636 -4.33 -7.05 11.19
CA SER A 636 -3.99 -7.81 9.99
C SER A 636 -5.23 -8.52 9.46
N ALA A 637 -5.44 -8.49 8.14
CA ALA A 637 -6.37 -9.41 7.48
C ALA A 637 -5.86 -10.88 7.59
N ASP A 638 -4.56 -11.04 7.82
CA ASP A 638 -3.77 -12.29 7.76
C ASP A 638 -4.10 -13.36 8.80
N VAL A 639 -5.06 -13.11 9.71
CA VAL A 639 -5.52 -14.06 10.73
C VAL A 639 -7.05 -14.14 10.79
N GLY A 640 -7.77 -13.21 10.14
CA GLY A 640 -9.23 -13.16 10.13
C GLY A 640 -9.88 -12.97 11.50
N LEU A 641 -9.27 -12.20 12.40
CA LEU A 641 -9.78 -11.90 13.74
C LEU A 641 -9.89 -10.40 13.97
N ILE A 642 -10.77 -10.00 14.89
CA ILE A 642 -10.98 -8.59 15.24
C ILE A 642 -9.96 -8.14 16.29
N TRP A 643 -9.61 -6.84 16.29
CA TRP A 643 -8.65 -6.22 17.21
C TRP A 643 -8.86 -6.62 18.68
N GLU A 644 -10.11 -6.56 19.17
CA GLU A 644 -10.42 -6.90 20.56
C GLU A 644 -10.11 -8.36 20.92
N VAL A 645 -10.24 -9.29 19.95
CA VAL A 645 -9.91 -10.70 20.12
C VAL A 645 -8.39 -10.89 20.10
N HIS A 646 -7.67 -10.24 19.17
CA HIS A 646 -6.20 -10.20 19.17
C HIS A 646 -5.64 -9.74 20.51
N PHE A 647 -6.10 -8.58 20.99
CA PHE A 647 -5.69 -7.97 22.25
C PHE A 647 -5.97 -8.88 23.46
N ARG A 648 -7.16 -9.51 23.51
CA ARG A 648 -7.53 -10.47 24.57
C ARG A 648 -6.64 -11.72 24.56
N LEU A 649 -6.36 -12.29 23.39
CA LEU A 649 -5.51 -13.46 23.24
C LEU A 649 -4.05 -13.15 23.61
N LYS A 650 -3.51 -12.02 23.17
CA LYS A 650 -2.17 -11.55 23.55
C LYS A 650 -2.05 -11.38 25.07
N LYS A 651 -3.00 -10.69 25.70
CA LYS A 651 -3.02 -10.50 27.16
C LYS A 651 -3.12 -11.84 27.92
N SER A 652 -3.84 -12.82 27.39
CA SER A 652 -3.89 -14.18 27.96
C SER A 652 -2.54 -14.89 27.85
N PHE A 653 -1.84 -14.75 26.72
CA PHE A 653 -0.54 -15.36 26.46
C PHE A 653 0.57 -14.75 27.34
N GLU A 654 0.58 -13.42 27.48
CA GLU A 654 1.46 -12.69 28.39
C GLU A 654 1.30 -13.14 29.86
N ALA A 655 0.07 -13.43 30.27
CA ALA A 655 -0.25 -13.79 31.65
C ALA A 655 0.07 -15.26 31.99
N LEU A 656 -0.10 -16.18 31.04
CA LEU A 656 -0.07 -17.63 31.29
C LEU A 656 1.16 -18.35 30.71
N ASP A 657 1.65 -17.93 29.54
CA ASP A 657 2.60 -18.72 28.75
C ASP A 657 3.98 -18.05 28.65
N LEU A 658 4.04 -16.73 28.50
CA LEU A 658 5.29 -16.00 28.22
C LEU A 658 6.35 -16.19 29.34
N LYS A 659 5.92 -16.18 30.61
CA LYS A 659 6.78 -16.46 31.77
C LYS A 659 7.31 -17.90 31.79
N ARG A 660 6.49 -18.85 31.34
CA ARG A 660 6.88 -20.26 31.26
C ARG A 660 7.94 -20.45 30.19
N ILE A 661 7.70 -19.90 28.99
CA ILE A 661 8.64 -19.93 27.86
C ILE A 661 10.00 -19.39 28.30
N PHE A 662 10.04 -18.20 28.90
CA PHE A 662 11.27 -17.63 29.45
C PHE A 662 11.99 -18.60 30.41
N ARG A 663 11.29 -19.12 31.43
CA ARG A 663 11.92 -19.93 32.48
C ARG A 663 12.53 -21.24 31.96
N PHE A 664 11.84 -21.99 31.09
CA PHE A 664 12.44 -23.21 30.56
C PHE A 664 13.55 -22.91 29.56
N THR A 665 13.40 -21.88 28.70
CA THR A 665 14.45 -21.54 27.71
C THR A 665 15.74 -21.07 28.39
N VAL A 666 15.63 -20.23 29.43
CA VAL A 666 16.79 -19.83 30.25
C VAL A 666 17.40 -21.02 30.98
N GLY A 667 16.60 -21.94 31.53
CA GLY A 667 17.10 -23.16 32.18
C GLY A 667 17.85 -24.10 31.23
N VAL A 668 17.46 -24.16 29.94
CA VAL A 668 18.20 -24.91 28.91
C VAL A 668 19.52 -24.20 28.56
N LEU A 669 19.52 -22.87 28.42
CA LEU A 669 20.75 -22.09 28.21
C LEU A 669 21.74 -22.24 29.38
N GLU A 670 21.25 -22.24 30.62
CA GLU A 670 22.03 -22.50 31.83
C GLU A 670 22.70 -23.89 31.80
N GLN A 671 21.98 -24.92 31.36
CA GLN A 671 22.53 -26.28 31.17
C GLN A 671 23.59 -26.33 30.07
N ILE A 672 23.38 -25.63 28.95
CA ILE A 672 24.35 -25.54 27.84
C ILE A 672 25.65 -24.89 28.34
N ILE A 673 25.58 -23.79 29.08
CA ILE A 673 26.76 -23.09 29.62
C ILE A 673 27.49 -23.95 30.65
N ARG A 674 26.74 -24.60 31.56
CA ARG A 674 27.30 -25.54 32.54
C ARG A 674 27.96 -26.78 31.92
N SER A 675 27.67 -27.10 30.66
CA SER A 675 28.39 -28.16 29.94
C SER A 675 29.86 -27.81 29.64
N GLY A 676 30.23 -26.53 29.65
CA GLY A 676 31.61 -26.04 29.47
C GLY A 676 32.18 -26.14 28.06
N HIS A 677 31.46 -26.70 27.09
CA HIS A 677 31.92 -26.84 25.70
C HIS A 677 31.45 -25.63 24.88
N HIS A 678 32.34 -24.93 24.16
CA HIS A 678 31.92 -23.83 23.30
C HIS A 678 30.91 -24.30 22.24
N PRO A 679 29.88 -23.48 21.92
CA PRO A 679 28.79 -23.92 21.07
C PRO A 679 29.21 -23.89 19.59
N GLU A 680 29.54 -25.06 19.04
CA GLU A 680 29.91 -25.24 17.64
C GLU A 680 28.84 -26.00 16.84
N GLY A 681 28.87 -25.88 15.50
CA GLY A 681 28.01 -26.64 14.59
C GLY A 681 26.51 -26.55 14.90
N GLU A 682 25.84 -27.70 15.04
CA GLU A 682 24.41 -27.73 15.35
C GLU A 682 24.06 -27.14 16.72
N GLN A 683 24.98 -27.23 17.69
CA GLN A 683 24.78 -26.70 19.04
C GLN A 683 24.81 -25.17 19.05
N ALA A 684 25.61 -24.55 18.18
CA ALA A 684 25.59 -23.10 17.93
C ALA A 684 24.22 -22.65 17.42
N LEU A 685 23.67 -23.36 16.43
CA LEU A 685 22.37 -23.03 15.84
C LEU A 685 21.22 -23.19 16.83
N LEU A 686 21.25 -24.22 17.68
CA LEU A 686 20.30 -24.40 18.79
C LEU A 686 20.42 -23.26 19.80
N THR A 687 21.63 -22.94 20.24
CA THR A 687 21.91 -21.85 21.20
C THR A 687 21.41 -20.51 20.65
N LYS A 688 21.60 -20.24 19.35
CA LYS A 688 21.05 -19.08 18.65
C LYS A 688 19.53 -19.02 18.76
N GLN A 689 18.82 -20.10 18.46
CA GLN A 689 17.36 -20.14 18.52
C GLN A 689 16.81 -19.97 19.94
N LEU A 690 17.47 -20.57 20.95
CA LEU A 690 17.12 -20.39 22.36
C LEU A 690 17.34 -18.94 22.80
N LEU A 691 18.46 -18.31 22.41
CA LEU A 691 18.71 -16.89 22.66
C LEU A 691 17.67 -16.00 21.99
N THR A 692 17.32 -16.24 20.72
CA THR A 692 16.27 -15.48 20.01
C THR A 692 14.90 -15.62 20.67
N ILE A 693 14.56 -16.78 21.28
CA ILE A 693 13.35 -16.91 22.10
C ILE A 693 13.42 -15.97 23.31
N VAL A 694 14.51 -16.01 24.07
CA VAL A 694 14.66 -15.17 25.27
C VAL A 694 14.68 -13.67 24.93
N GLU A 695 15.38 -13.29 23.87
CA GLU A 695 15.38 -11.95 23.29
C GLU A 695 13.96 -11.50 22.92
N THR A 696 13.20 -12.34 22.20
CA THR A 696 11.81 -12.03 21.82
C THR A 696 10.89 -11.90 23.04
N VAL A 697 11.15 -12.62 24.14
CA VAL A 697 10.41 -12.44 25.40
C VAL A 697 10.77 -11.11 26.08
N LEU A 698 12.05 -10.76 26.16
CA LEU A 698 12.49 -9.51 26.83
C LEU A 698 12.08 -8.26 26.03
N CYS A 699 12.15 -8.33 24.70
CA CYS A 699 11.71 -7.28 23.78
C CYS A 699 10.18 -7.26 23.58
N TRP A 700 9.41 -8.05 24.34
CA TRP A 700 7.97 -8.17 24.17
C TRP A 700 7.23 -6.87 24.52
N SER A 701 6.49 -6.32 23.55
CA SER A 701 5.61 -5.17 23.75
C SER A 701 4.39 -5.55 24.60
N HIS A 702 4.50 -5.34 25.91
CA HIS A 702 3.49 -5.67 26.91
C HIS A 702 2.25 -4.79 26.88
N VAL A 703 1.08 -5.41 27.09
CA VAL A 703 -0.19 -4.69 27.20
C VAL A 703 -0.30 -3.98 28.57
N SER A 704 -0.31 -2.64 28.56
CA SER A 704 -0.47 -1.84 29.79
C SER A 704 -1.82 -2.12 30.49
N PRO A 705 -1.83 -2.41 31.81
CA PRO A 705 -3.06 -2.72 32.55
C PRO A 705 -3.91 -1.48 32.89
N LEU A 706 -3.39 -0.26 32.74
CA LEU A 706 -4.00 1.00 33.22
C LEU A 706 -4.68 1.84 32.14
N LEU A 707 -4.58 1.47 30.85
CA LEU A 707 -5.10 2.28 29.75
C LEU A 707 -6.59 1.99 29.46
N SER A 708 -7.40 3.04 29.40
CA SER A 708 -8.81 2.95 29.01
C SER A 708 -8.95 2.69 27.50
N LYS A 709 -10.09 2.08 27.08
CA LYS A 709 -10.37 1.69 25.68
C LYS A 709 -10.15 2.81 24.64
N ARG A 710 -10.19 4.09 25.01
CA ARG A 710 -10.02 5.24 24.11
C ARG A 710 -8.56 5.70 23.91
N LEU A 711 -7.65 5.38 24.84
CA LEU A 711 -6.28 5.93 24.83
C LEU A 711 -5.23 4.96 24.28
N ILE A 712 -5.56 3.67 24.13
CA ILE A 712 -4.62 2.62 23.70
C ILE A 712 -4.03 2.92 22.30
N GLY A 713 -4.86 3.30 21.33
CA GLY A 713 -4.40 3.57 19.95
C GLY A 713 -3.53 4.82 19.79
N ALA A 714 -3.58 5.76 20.74
CA ALA A 714 -2.67 6.91 20.77
C ALA A 714 -1.32 6.53 21.40
N PHE A 715 -1.32 5.62 22.38
CA PHE A 715 -0.10 5.11 23.01
C PHE A 715 0.70 4.15 22.12
N GLU A 716 0.05 3.30 21.32
CA GLU A 716 0.76 2.42 20.37
C GLU A 716 1.59 3.23 19.35
N ALA A 717 1.10 4.39 18.89
CA ALA A 717 1.83 5.27 17.97
C ALA A 717 3.08 5.95 18.60
N ILE A 718 3.09 6.14 19.93
CA ILE A 718 4.25 6.67 20.68
C ILE A 718 5.30 5.57 20.92
N TYR A 719 4.86 4.30 20.93
CA TYR A 719 5.75 3.15 21.03
C TYR A 719 6.35 2.70 19.68
N GLU A 720 5.72 3.03 18.55
CA GLU A 720 6.26 2.76 17.20
C GLU A 720 7.50 3.62 16.86
N SER A 721 7.83 4.67 17.63
CA SER A 721 8.95 5.58 17.36
C SER A 721 10.23 5.34 18.17
N ASP A 722 10.22 4.45 19.15
CA ASP A 722 11.41 4.12 19.97
C ASP A 722 11.82 2.67 19.69
N THR A 723 13.04 2.45 19.18
CA THR A 723 13.41 1.20 18.47
C THR A 723 13.50 -0.05 19.35
N ALA A 724 13.46 0.09 20.68
CA ALA A 724 13.20 -1.02 21.59
C ALA A 724 12.54 -0.53 22.91
N PRO A 725 11.25 -0.85 23.15
CA PRO A 725 10.47 -0.30 24.27
C PRO A 725 10.97 -0.80 25.64
N ALA A 726 10.75 0.00 26.69
CA ALA A 726 11.13 -0.35 28.05
C ALA A 726 10.53 -1.69 28.54
N LEU A 727 11.35 -2.53 29.19
CA LEU A 727 10.93 -3.80 29.78
C LEU A 727 9.93 -3.58 30.94
N ARG A 728 8.64 -3.77 30.65
CA ARG A 728 7.52 -3.52 31.59
C ARG A 728 6.80 -4.81 31.97
N LEU A 729 7.36 -5.53 32.92
CA LEU A 729 6.80 -6.80 33.39
C LEU A 729 5.66 -6.61 34.40
N SER A 730 4.75 -7.58 34.41
CA SER A 730 3.65 -7.70 35.38
C SER A 730 4.15 -8.21 36.74
N LEU A 731 3.37 -8.01 37.81
CA LEU A 731 3.72 -8.47 39.17
C LEU A 731 4.00 -9.98 39.26
N ASN A 732 3.38 -10.81 38.41
CA ASN A 732 3.62 -12.25 38.35
C ASN A 732 5.03 -12.65 37.87
N TRP A 733 5.86 -11.71 37.41
CA TRP A 733 7.25 -11.94 37.05
C TRP A 733 8.24 -11.68 38.19
N ARG A 734 7.81 -11.03 39.28
CA ARG A 734 8.70 -10.53 40.35
C ARG A 734 9.57 -11.63 40.95
N ASP A 735 9.01 -12.80 41.22
CA ASP A 735 9.71 -13.97 41.77
C ASP A 735 10.79 -14.55 40.85
N THR A 736 10.81 -14.15 39.58
CA THR A 736 11.76 -14.62 38.56
C THR A 736 12.74 -13.51 38.17
N ILE A 737 12.27 -12.33 37.77
CA ILE A 737 13.14 -11.25 37.28
C ILE A 737 14.00 -10.59 38.37
N MET A 738 13.57 -10.64 39.64
CA MET A 738 14.30 -10.02 40.75
C MET A 738 15.38 -10.94 41.35
N GLN A 739 15.58 -12.15 40.82
CA GLN A 739 16.61 -13.08 41.28
C GLN A 739 18.01 -12.55 40.88
N PRO A 740 18.92 -12.26 41.82
CA PRO A 740 20.27 -11.80 41.48
C PRO A 740 21.03 -12.78 40.58
N GLU A 741 20.78 -14.08 40.77
CA GLU A 741 21.35 -15.19 40.02
C GLU A 741 20.97 -15.14 38.54
N LEU A 742 19.73 -14.71 38.22
CA LEU A 742 19.27 -14.56 36.84
C LEU A 742 20.07 -13.47 36.12
N ILE A 743 20.29 -12.32 36.77
CA ILE A 743 21.06 -11.21 36.17
C ILE A 743 22.50 -11.65 35.92
N ALA A 744 23.13 -12.30 36.91
CA ALA A 744 24.48 -12.87 36.76
C ALA A 744 24.56 -13.86 35.59
N LEU A 745 23.58 -14.78 35.49
CA LEU A 745 23.49 -15.75 34.41
C LEU A 745 23.41 -15.08 33.01
N PHE A 746 22.72 -13.95 32.85
CA PHE A 746 22.71 -13.24 31.55
C PHE A 746 24.08 -12.66 31.16
N PHE A 747 24.87 -12.19 32.14
CA PHE A 747 26.25 -11.78 31.89
C PHE A 747 27.17 -12.99 31.60
N GLU A 748 26.97 -14.12 32.27
CA GLU A 748 27.66 -15.38 31.97
C GLU A 748 27.30 -15.91 30.57
N ILE A 749 26.01 -15.88 30.18
CA ILE A 749 25.52 -16.20 28.83
C ILE A 749 26.27 -15.37 27.79
N HIS A 750 26.33 -14.05 27.97
CA HIS A 750 27.00 -13.17 27.02
C HIS A 750 28.50 -13.47 26.94
N MET A 751 29.20 -13.59 28.07
CA MET A 751 30.62 -13.95 28.12
C MET A 751 30.94 -15.27 27.43
N TYR A 752 30.07 -16.27 27.55
CA TYR A 752 30.21 -17.59 26.94
C TYR A 752 30.05 -17.57 25.41
N VAL A 753 29.17 -16.72 24.87
CA VAL A 753 28.92 -16.63 23.41
C VAL A 753 29.64 -15.47 22.71
N ARG A 754 30.32 -14.60 23.48
CA ARG A 754 30.97 -13.36 23.06
C ARG A 754 31.82 -13.46 21.79
N THR A 755 32.57 -14.55 21.64
CA THR A 755 33.49 -14.77 20.51
C THR A 755 32.78 -15.14 19.20
N THR A 756 31.47 -15.40 19.24
CA THR A 756 30.66 -15.75 18.06
C THR A 756 29.68 -14.62 17.74
N PRO A 757 29.93 -13.80 16.70
CA PRO A 757 29.12 -12.61 16.40
C PRO A 757 27.61 -12.87 16.25
N GLU A 758 27.23 -14.03 15.70
CA GLU A 758 25.83 -14.42 15.53
C GLU A 758 25.07 -14.70 16.84
N LEU A 759 25.79 -14.91 17.94
CA LEU A 759 25.25 -15.19 19.28
C LEU A 759 25.46 -14.02 20.25
N ALA A 760 26.55 -13.26 20.05
CA ALA A 760 26.87 -12.05 20.80
C ALA A 760 25.73 -11.01 20.68
N ASN A 761 25.20 -10.76 19.47
CA ASN A 761 24.17 -9.75 19.25
C ASN A 761 22.84 -10.05 20.00
N PRO A 762 22.23 -11.25 19.92
CA PRO A 762 21.05 -11.61 20.73
C PRO A 762 21.28 -11.52 22.24
N SER A 763 22.43 -12.03 22.73
CA SER A 763 22.73 -12.01 24.18
C SER A 763 22.95 -10.60 24.72
N LEU A 764 23.62 -9.74 23.96
CA LEU A 764 23.82 -8.34 24.32
C LEU A 764 22.50 -7.56 24.28
N THR A 765 21.60 -7.87 23.33
CA THR A 765 20.24 -7.31 23.28
C THR A 765 19.41 -7.70 24.50
N CYS A 766 19.56 -8.92 25.01
CA CYS A 766 18.94 -9.34 26.28
C CYS A 766 19.43 -8.49 27.47
N LEU A 767 20.75 -8.25 27.57
CA LEU A 767 21.35 -7.41 28.62
C LEU A 767 20.85 -5.96 28.54
N VAL A 768 20.94 -5.35 27.35
CA VAL A 768 20.39 -4.03 27.03
C VAL A 768 18.94 -3.91 27.51
N GLN A 769 18.11 -4.92 27.22
CA GLN A 769 16.70 -4.87 27.56
C GLN A 769 16.44 -5.04 29.08
N LEU A 770 17.22 -5.87 29.77
CA LEU A 770 17.22 -5.99 31.24
C LEU A 770 17.62 -4.69 31.95
N ALA A 771 18.44 -3.84 31.33
CA ALA A 771 18.77 -2.49 31.82
C ALA A 771 17.59 -1.50 31.78
N SER A 772 16.48 -1.83 31.09
CA SER A 772 15.28 -0.97 30.98
C SER A 772 14.10 -1.37 31.88
N LEU A 773 14.35 -2.25 32.87
CA LEU A 773 13.30 -2.78 33.74
C LEU A 773 12.55 -1.65 34.48
N SER A 774 11.25 -1.56 34.23
CA SER A 774 10.40 -0.47 34.74
C SER A 774 8.96 -0.91 35.02
N GLY A 775 8.19 -0.07 35.71
CA GLY A 775 6.77 -0.31 36.01
C GLY A 775 6.54 -1.08 37.31
N VAL A 776 5.38 -1.76 37.40
CA VAL A 776 4.83 -2.30 38.66
C VAL A 776 5.68 -3.37 39.34
N VAL A 777 6.48 -4.10 38.57
CA VAL A 777 7.36 -5.15 39.10
C VAL A 777 8.39 -4.59 40.09
N VAL A 778 8.95 -3.41 39.80
CA VAL A 778 9.93 -2.65 40.59
C VAL A 778 9.34 -1.36 41.19
N SER A 779 8.04 -1.31 41.48
CA SER A 779 7.37 -0.09 41.95
C SER A 779 7.79 0.40 43.34
N ALA A 780 8.36 -0.48 44.18
CA ALA A 780 8.90 -0.10 45.48
C ALA A 780 10.35 0.36 45.34
N SER A 781 10.68 1.51 45.92
CA SER A 781 12.00 2.18 45.76
C SER A 781 13.17 1.29 46.18
N ASN A 782 13.02 0.54 47.28
CA ASN A 782 14.00 -0.43 47.76
C ASN A 782 14.28 -1.55 46.75
N LEU A 783 13.24 -2.12 46.13
CA LEU A 783 13.38 -3.17 45.11
C LEU A 783 14.06 -2.64 43.85
N LYS A 784 13.71 -1.42 43.42
CA LYS A 784 14.31 -0.80 42.23
C LYS A 784 15.81 -0.53 42.44
N GLN A 785 16.19 -0.07 43.63
CA GLN A 785 17.59 0.12 44.00
C GLN A 785 18.35 -1.21 44.05
N GLN A 786 17.83 -2.23 44.73
CA GLN A 786 18.46 -3.56 44.81
C GLN A 786 18.69 -4.19 43.42
N TYR A 787 17.74 -4.05 42.50
CA TYR A 787 17.90 -4.53 41.13
C TYR A 787 19.03 -3.79 40.40
N LEU A 788 19.08 -2.45 40.51
CA LEU A 788 20.13 -1.63 39.91
C LEU A 788 21.52 -2.01 40.43
N GLU A 789 21.66 -2.15 41.75
CA GLU A 789 22.92 -2.53 42.39
C GLU A 789 23.41 -3.90 41.88
N ASN A 790 22.53 -4.90 41.82
CA ASN A 790 22.87 -6.22 41.27
C ASN A 790 23.25 -6.18 39.78
N TYR A 791 22.51 -5.41 38.98
CA TYR A 791 22.81 -5.24 37.56
C TYR A 791 24.15 -4.55 37.32
N VAL A 792 24.39 -3.40 37.98
CA VAL A 792 25.64 -2.64 37.84
C VAL A 792 26.83 -3.42 38.38
N ASN A 793 26.69 -4.15 39.48
CA ASN A 793 27.77 -5.01 39.98
C ASN A 793 28.17 -6.09 38.97
N SER A 794 27.21 -6.77 38.33
CA SER A 794 27.50 -7.76 37.28
C SER A 794 28.07 -7.13 36.01
N PHE A 795 27.55 -5.96 35.61
CA PHE A 795 28.07 -5.20 34.47
C PHE A 795 29.51 -4.73 34.69
N MET A 796 29.84 -4.17 35.86
CA MET A 796 31.21 -3.76 36.20
C MET A 796 32.17 -4.95 36.27
N ARG A 797 31.71 -6.12 36.75
CA ARG A 797 32.51 -7.36 36.70
C ARG A 797 32.82 -7.75 35.26
N MET A 798 31.83 -7.76 34.38
CA MET A 798 32.05 -8.05 32.95
C MET A 798 33.09 -7.11 32.34
N LEU A 799 32.91 -5.79 32.51
CA LEU A 799 33.82 -4.77 31.98
C LEU A 799 35.26 -4.87 32.54
N ALA A 800 35.44 -5.38 33.77
CA ALA A 800 36.76 -5.60 34.35
C ALA A 800 37.54 -6.75 33.71
N PHE A 801 36.87 -7.69 33.02
CA PHE A 801 37.48 -8.86 32.39
C PHE A 801 37.48 -8.82 30.85
N ILE A 802 36.91 -7.79 30.22
CA ILE A 802 36.90 -7.65 28.75
C ILE A 802 37.59 -6.37 28.27
N GLN A 803 38.24 -6.47 27.12
CA GLN A 803 38.45 -5.34 26.22
C GLN A 803 37.33 -5.40 25.18
N PRO A 804 36.35 -4.46 25.19
CA PRO A 804 35.22 -4.51 24.27
C PRO A 804 35.66 -4.50 22.81
N ILE A 805 35.05 -5.38 22.03
CA ILE A 805 35.18 -5.41 20.57
C ILE A 805 34.22 -4.35 20.01
N GLU A 806 34.59 -3.74 18.90
CA GLU A 806 33.81 -2.73 18.15
C GLU A 806 32.28 -2.96 18.18
N ARG A 807 31.81 -4.14 17.77
CA ARG A 807 30.36 -4.47 17.71
C ARG A 807 29.68 -4.52 19.09
N GLU A 808 30.41 -4.73 20.18
CA GLU A 808 29.86 -4.71 21.53
C GLU A 808 29.62 -3.29 22.05
N MET A 809 30.34 -2.30 21.53
CA MET A 809 30.24 -0.91 21.98
C MET A 809 28.83 -0.32 21.74
N LEU A 810 28.12 -0.80 20.72
CA LEU A 810 26.72 -0.44 20.47
C LEU A 810 25.77 -0.88 21.58
N GLY A 811 26.02 -2.06 22.17
CA GLY A 811 25.21 -2.59 23.27
C GLY A 811 25.67 -2.06 24.64
N ILE A 812 26.97 -1.90 24.86
CA ILE A 812 27.52 -1.28 26.08
C ILE A 812 27.01 0.16 26.21
N SER A 813 27.06 0.95 25.13
CA SER A 813 26.53 2.32 25.11
C SER A 813 25.01 2.37 25.33
N ASP A 814 24.24 1.40 24.81
CA ASP A 814 22.80 1.33 25.05
C ASP A 814 22.43 0.88 26.47
N ILE A 815 23.25 0.02 27.11
CA ILE A 815 23.11 -0.32 28.54
C ILE A 815 23.27 0.95 29.39
N TYR A 816 24.35 1.72 29.20
CA TYR A 816 24.55 2.99 29.93
C TYR A 816 23.39 3.96 29.71
N ARG A 817 22.94 4.12 28.45
CA ARG A 817 21.79 4.97 28.09
C ARG A 817 20.52 4.54 28.81
N ARG A 818 20.18 3.25 28.80
CA ARG A 818 18.97 2.70 29.45
C ARG A 818 19.03 2.82 30.97
N LEU A 819 20.17 2.55 31.60
CA LEU A 819 20.32 2.72 33.05
C LEU A 819 20.04 4.17 33.46
N VAL A 820 20.63 5.15 32.78
CA VAL A 820 20.40 6.58 33.08
C VAL A 820 18.98 7.03 32.71
N GLN A 821 18.37 6.48 31.66
CA GLN A 821 17.01 6.81 31.25
C GLN A 821 15.92 6.26 32.20
N PHE A 822 16.11 5.06 32.77
CA PHE A 822 15.06 4.36 33.52
C PHE A 822 15.22 4.40 35.05
N PHE A 823 16.40 4.71 35.58
CA PHE A 823 16.65 4.85 37.02
C PHE A 823 16.83 6.32 37.41
N THR A 824 16.50 6.67 38.66
CA THR A 824 16.54 8.08 39.10
C THR A 824 17.99 8.55 39.25
N PRO A 825 18.30 9.84 38.97
CA PRO A 825 19.66 10.40 39.07
C PRO A 825 20.36 10.08 40.39
N VAL A 826 19.66 10.20 41.52
CA VAL A 826 20.17 9.85 42.87
C VAL A 826 20.65 8.39 42.96
N MET A 827 19.92 7.45 42.34
CA MET A 827 20.30 6.03 42.32
C MET A 827 21.54 5.79 41.44
N ILE A 828 21.64 6.47 40.30
CA ILE A 828 22.82 6.38 39.43
C ILE A 828 24.05 7.01 40.11
N ALA A 829 23.89 8.12 40.80
CA ALA A 829 24.98 8.80 41.53
C ALA A 829 25.48 8.01 42.76
N ALA A 830 24.69 7.05 43.25
CA ALA A 830 25.06 6.11 44.31
C ALA A 830 25.85 4.88 43.81
N MET A 831 26.00 4.70 42.49
CA MET A 831 26.76 3.58 41.92
C MET A 831 28.28 3.72 42.18
N PRO A 832 29.05 2.61 42.11
CA PRO A 832 30.50 2.63 42.34
C PRO A 832 31.21 3.64 41.43
N PRO A 833 32.28 4.34 41.90
CA PRO A 833 33.00 5.35 41.09
C PRO A 833 33.49 4.83 39.73
N ALA A 834 33.80 3.53 39.63
CA ALA A 834 34.17 2.86 38.39
C ALA A 834 33.09 2.96 37.29
N PHE A 835 31.80 3.11 37.62
CA PHE A 835 30.73 3.31 36.65
C PHE A 835 30.92 4.60 35.86
N LEU A 836 31.18 5.72 36.54
CA LEU A 836 31.41 7.02 35.91
C LEU A 836 32.76 7.05 35.18
N GLN A 837 33.81 6.43 35.75
CA GLN A 837 35.11 6.37 35.09
C GLN A 837 35.05 5.54 33.80
N ASN A 838 34.41 4.37 33.80
CA ASN A 838 34.26 3.55 32.61
C ASN A 838 33.42 4.25 31.54
N LEU A 839 32.32 4.92 31.92
CA LEU A 839 31.54 5.75 31.02
C LEU A 839 32.42 6.84 30.35
N THR A 840 33.30 7.49 31.12
CA THR A 840 34.25 8.50 30.62
C THR A 840 35.22 7.86 29.62
N ASN A 841 35.92 6.80 30.04
CA ASN A 841 36.93 6.09 29.23
C ASN A 841 36.34 5.63 27.88
N TYR A 842 35.15 5.01 27.89
CA TYR A 842 34.49 4.54 26.67
C TYR A 842 33.96 5.67 25.80
N THR A 843 33.49 6.78 26.38
CA THR A 843 33.13 7.98 25.61
C THR A 843 34.36 8.52 24.88
N CYS A 844 35.49 8.68 25.58
CA CYS A 844 36.77 9.08 25.00
C CYS A 844 37.28 8.10 23.93
N HIS A 845 37.02 6.80 24.08
CA HIS A 845 37.38 5.79 23.08
C HIS A 845 36.51 5.89 21.82
N CYS A 846 35.18 6.01 21.94
CA CYS A 846 34.28 6.20 20.81
C CYS A 846 34.50 7.54 20.08
N ILE A 847 34.91 8.60 20.78
CA ILE A 847 35.34 9.87 20.14
C ILE A 847 36.49 9.60 19.17
N ARG A 848 37.53 8.88 19.61
CA ARG A 848 38.69 8.52 18.76
C ARG A 848 38.27 7.63 17.58
N GLY A 849 37.51 6.56 17.85
CA GLY A 849 37.04 5.64 16.80
C GLY A 849 36.15 6.31 15.74
N SER A 850 35.29 7.27 16.14
CA SER A 850 34.37 7.95 15.22
C SER A 850 35.05 8.79 14.12
N ILE A 851 36.33 9.15 14.31
CA ILE A 851 37.12 9.89 13.31
C ILE A 851 37.86 8.95 12.36
N ILE A 852 38.16 7.71 12.80
CA ILE A 852 38.66 6.66 11.91
C ILE A 852 37.54 6.28 10.92
N GLU A 853 36.29 6.18 11.40
CA GLU A 853 35.10 6.01 10.54
C GLU A 853 34.78 7.21 9.62
N GLU A 854 35.28 8.42 9.91
CA GLU A 854 35.14 9.55 8.98
C GLU A 854 36.04 9.42 7.74
N GLY A 855 37.03 8.51 7.76
CA GLY A 855 37.87 8.19 6.60
C GLY A 855 37.48 6.92 5.84
N VAL A 856 36.51 6.13 6.32
CA VAL A 856 36.16 4.81 5.74
C VAL A 856 34.64 4.65 5.64
N ASN A 857 34.12 4.64 4.41
CA ASN A 857 32.70 4.93 4.12
C ASN A 857 31.77 3.69 4.13
N GLU A 858 31.95 2.73 5.04
CA GLU A 858 31.19 1.46 5.07
C GLU A 858 30.48 1.13 6.40
N ASP A 859 31.14 1.23 7.56
CA ASP A 859 30.55 0.93 8.89
C ASP A 859 30.55 2.17 9.82
N THR A 860 29.51 2.34 10.65
CA THR A 860 29.29 3.55 11.51
C THR A 860 29.05 3.24 13.00
N VAL A 861 29.63 2.13 13.47
CA VAL A 861 29.50 1.55 14.80
C VAL A 861 29.96 2.50 15.92
N TRP A 862 31.10 3.16 15.74
CA TRP A 862 31.68 4.10 16.71
C TRP A 862 30.88 5.39 16.78
N ARG A 863 30.42 5.91 15.64
CA ARG A 863 29.58 7.12 15.54
C ARG A 863 28.23 6.93 16.25
N GLU A 864 27.56 5.80 16.04
CA GLU A 864 26.29 5.50 16.73
C GLU A 864 26.51 5.25 18.24
N SER A 865 27.57 4.51 18.61
CA SER A 865 27.94 4.29 20.02
C SER A 865 28.26 5.59 20.75
N LEU A 866 29.02 6.49 20.11
CA LEU A 866 29.31 7.82 20.62
C LEU A 866 28.03 8.62 20.84
N ASN A 867 27.10 8.58 19.89
CA ASN A 867 25.83 9.29 20.01
C ASN A 867 25.01 8.81 21.24
N LYS A 868 24.95 7.50 21.49
CA LYS A 868 24.32 6.92 22.70
C LYS A 868 25.01 7.36 24.00
N PHE A 869 26.35 7.39 24.02
CA PHE A 869 27.10 7.91 25.16
C PHE A 869 26.88 9.41 25.39
N LEU A 870 26.85 10.22 24.34
CA LEU A 870 26.59 11.66 24.45
C LEU A 870 25.16 11.93 24.95
N HIS A 871 24.15 11.19 24.50
CA HIS A 871 22.81 11.25 25.10
C HIS A 871 22.82 10.93 26.61
N THR A 872 23.60 9.92 27.02
CA THR A 872 23.79 9.55 28.44
C THR A 872 24.43 10.69 29.24
N TRP A 873 25.50 11.29 28.71
CA TRP A 873 26.16 12.45 29.33
C TRP A 873 25.26 13.68 29.38
N CYS A 874 24.46 13.93 28.33
CA CYS A 874 23.53 15.04 28.28
C CYS A 874 22.53 14.97 29.45
N ALA A 875 21.97 13.78 29.74
CA ALA A 875 21.12 13.57 30.91
C ALA A 875 21.90 13.80 32.23
N ILE A 876 23.11 13.25 32.36
CA ILE A 876 23.95 13.39 33.57
C ILE A 876 24.32 14.84 33.88
N VAL A 877 24.66 15.66 32.88
CA VAL A 877 25.15 17.04 33.11
C VAL A 877 24.02 18.05 33.32
N HIS A 878 22.82 17.81 32.79
CA HIS A 878 21.68 18.71 32.99
C HIS A 878 20.91 18.43 34.29
N ASP A 879 21.10 17.26 34.90
CA ASP A 879 20.45 16.91 36.16
C ASP A 879 21.11 17.59 37.38
N ALA A 880 20.30 17.97 38.36
CA ALA A 880 20.73 18.65 39.59
C ALA A 880 20.72 17.75 40.83
N ASP A 881 19.99 16.62 40.80
CA ASP A 881 19.80 15.69 41.92
C ASP A 881 20.75 14.47 41.85
N GLY A 882 21.46 14.30 40.72
CA GLY A 882 22.42 13.23 40.46
C GLY A 882 23.84 13.49 41.01
N PHE A 883 24.83 13.54 40.12
CA PHE A 883 26.23 13.69 40.50
C PHE A 883 26.56 15.16 40.85
N SER A 884 27.32 15.37 41.94
CA SER A 884 27.82 16.71 42.28
C SER A 884 28.78 17.24 41.21
N ASN A 885 28.80 18.57 41.00
CA ASN A 885 29.68 19.20 40.02
C ASN A 885 31.17 18.88 40.27
N GLU A 886 31.59 18.71 41.53
CA GLU A 886 32.94 18.27 41.90
C GLU A 886 33.30 16.88 41.34
N ARG A 887 32.35 15.92 41.38
CA ARG A 887 32.53 14.58 40.82
C ARG A 887 32.51 14.57 39.29
N LEU A 888 31.77 15.50 38.67
CA LEU A 888 31.68 15.62 37.21
C LEU A 888 32.86 16.38 36.58
N MET A 889 33.51 17.27 37.32
CA MET A 889 34.52 18.20 36.78
C MET A 889 35.64 17.48 35.99
N ASN A 890 36.30 16.49 36.58
CA ASN A 890 37.41 15.78 35.93
C ASN A 890 36.96 14.95 34.71
N PRO A 891 35.90 14.10 34.80
CA PRO A 891 35.31 13.45 33.62
C PRO A 891 34.94 14.40 32.48
N CYS A 892 34.33 15.55 32.79
CA CYS A 892 33.93 16.51 31.78
C CYS A 892 35.12 17.18 31.08
N ILE A 893 36.21 17.46 31.82
CA ILE A 893 37.47 17.94 31.23
C ILE A 893 38.05 16.87 30.30
N GLU A 894 38.11 15.61 30.71
CA GLU A 894 38.71 14.52 29.93
C GLU A 894 37.99 14.32 28.58
N ILE A 895 36.66 14.28 28.58
CA ILE A 895 35.84 14.14 27.37
C ILE A 895 35.99 15.36 26.46
N PHE A 896 35.92 16.57 27.03
CA PHE A 896 36.07 17.80 26.27
C PHE A 896 37.45 17.90 25.59
N MET A 897 38.52 17.62 26.33
CA MET A 897 39.88 17.65 25.80
C MET A 897 40.10 16.55 24.75
N THR A 898 39.55 15.35 24.96
CA THR A 898 39.61 14.27 23.96
C THR A 898 38.90 14.67 22.67
N TYR A 899 37.66 15.21 22.74
CA TYR A 899 36.93 15.71 21.58
C TYR A 899 37.71 16.79 20.82
N LEU A 900 38.29 17.74 21.56
CA LEU A 900 39.04 18.87 21.00
C LEU A 900 40.33 18.41 20.31
N GLN A 901 41.14 17.56 20.97
CA GLN A 901 42.35 16.97 20.38
C GLN A 901 42.02 16.18 19.10
N CYS A 902 40.92 15.43 19.13
CA CYS A 902 40.46 14.64 18.00
C CYS A 902 40.00 15.49 16.80
N ARG A 903 39.43 16.68 17.01
CA ARG A 903 38.94 17.59 15.95
C ARG A 903 39.93 18.66 15.50
N LEU A 904 41.08 18.79 16.15
CA LEU A 904 42.17 19.69 15.74
C LEU A 904 43.12 19.00 14.77
N ALA A 905 43.63 19.75 13.78
CA ALA A 905 44.71 19.31 12.91
C ALA A 905 46.08 19.35 13.64
N PRO A 906 47.09 18.58 13.19
CA PRO A 906 48.46 18.66 13.69
C PRO A 906 49.02 20.09 13.70
N PRO A 907 49.87 20.46 14.68
CA PRO A 907 50.46 19.61 15.72
C PRO A 907 49.59 19.41 16.97
N ASP A 908 48.47 20.14 17.09
CA ASP A 908 47.68 20.23 18.34
C ASP A 908 46.58 19.15 18.44
N GLY A 909 46.48 18.26 17.45
CA GLY A 909 45.45 17.23 17.37
C GLY A 909 45.69 16.19 16.26
N THR A 910 44.72 15.28 16.10
CA THR A 910 44.83 14.08 15.25
C THR A 910 43.94 14.11 14.00
N ARG A 911 43.29 15.23 13.66
CA ARG A 911 42.44 15.30 12.47
C ARG A 911 43.29 15.24 11.20
N GLY A 912 43.08 14.18 10.39
CA GLY A 912 43.80 13.97 9.13
C GLY A 912 45.16 13.29 9.24
N THR A 913 45.48 12.62 10.36
CA THR A 913 46.76 11.91 10.52
C THR A 913 46.78 10.49 9.96
N GLU A 914 45.62 9.89 9.67
CA GLU A 914 45.49 8.48 9.26
C GLU A 914 45.09 8.29 7.78
N SER A 915 44.91 9.37 7.02
CA SER A 915 44.65 9.31 5.57
C SER A 915 45.95 9.05 4.79
N SER A 916 46.49 7.85 4.92
CA SER A 916 47.69 7.39 4.20
C SER A 916 47.34 6.72 2.86
N ASP A 917 46.47 7.36 2.07
CA ASP A 917 46.44 7.29 0.61
C ASP A 917 45.56 8.43 0.08
N GLY A 918 45.80 8.84 -1.16
CA GLY A 918 45.20 10.04 -1.74
C GLY A 918 43.70 9.92 -2.03
N CYS A 919 42.86 10.13 -1.01
CA CYS A 919 41.46 10.49 -1.23
C CYS A 919 41.43 11.84 -1.96
N ALA A 920 40.77 11.87 -3.12
CA ALA A 920 40.53 13.12 -3.83
C ALA A 920 39.69 14.06 -2.95
N ASP A 921 39.79 15.37 -3.18
CA ASP A 921 38.79 16.30 -2.65
C ASP A 921 37.41 15.83 -3.14
N ASP A 922 36.57 15.33 -2.24
CA ASP A 922 35.20 14.99 -2.56
C ASP A 922 34.54 16.21 -3.17
N ILE A 923 33.95 16.03 -4.36
CA ILE A 923 33.24 17.09 -5.06
C ILE A 923 31.98 17.39 -4.24
N LYS A 924 32.09 18.38 -3.35
CA LYS A 924 30.96 18.88 -2.57
C LYS A 924 29.92 19.45 -3.52
N ASP A 925 28.82 18.71 -3.70
CA ASP A 925 27.61 19.26 -4.30
C ASP A 925 27.10 20.42 -3.43
N ASP A 926 26.54 21.47 -4.04
CA ASP A 926 26.03 22.70 -3.41
C ASP A 926 24.82 22.48 -2.45
N VAL A 927 24.60 21.24 -1.99
CA VAL A 927 23.45 20.77 -1.20
C VAL A 927 23.88 20.20 0.17
N GLU A 928 25.18 20.16 0.49
CA GLU A 928 25.62 19.76 1.84
C GLU A 928 25.19 20.78 2.92
N ASP A 929 24.48 20.29 3.95
CA ASP A 929 24.15 21.07 5.15
C ASP A 929 25.42 21.53 5.90
N ASP A 930 25.39 22.75 6.43
CA ASP A 930 26.43 23.29 7.33
C ASP A 930 26.79 22.27 8.42
N GLU A 931 28.08 21.99 8.63
CA GLU A 931 28.59 21.05 9.65
C GLU A 931 27.98 21.30 11.05
N ARG A 932 27.63 22.57 11.36
CA ARG A 932 26.97 22.96 12.61
C ARG A 932 25.53 22.46 12.73
N GLN A 933 24.82 22.30 11.61
CA GLN A 933 23.50 21.68 11.56
C GLN A 933 23.63 20.16 11.66
N LEU A 934 24.51 19.56 10.83
CA LEU A 934 24.77 18.12 10.78
C LEU A 934 25.21 17.54 12.14
N HIS A 935 26.09 18.24 12.86
CA HIS A 935 26.62 17.82 14.16
C HIS A 935 26.02 18.56 15.37
N SER A 936 24.90 19.27 15.18
CA SER A 936 24.23 20.10 16.19
C SER A 936 24.09 19.44 17.57
N ASN A 937 23.53 18.22 17.63
CA ASN A 937 23.31 17.47 18.88
C ASN A 937 24.63 17.12 19.61
N VAL A 938 25.69 16.80 18.87
CA VAL A 938 27.02 16.51 19.40
C VAL A 938 27.63 17.78 20.01
N LEU A 939 27.62 18.88 19.25
CA LEU A 939 28.17 20.17 19.67
C LEU A 939 27.44 20.74 20.90
N LEU A 940 26.11 20.63 20.96
CA LEU A 940 25.32 21.03 22.12
C LEU A 940 25.70 20.23 23.37
N THR A 941 25.89 18.91 23.23
CA THR A 941 26.26 18.04 24.36
C THR A 941 27.69 18.31 24.84
N ILE A 942 28.66 18.40 23.93
CA ILE A 942 30.05 18.74 24.27
C ILE A 942 30.12 20.13 24.93
N GLY A 943 29.31 21.09 24.47
CA GLY A 943 29.15 22.40 25.11
C GLY A 943 28.56 22.33 26.53
N ALA A 944 27.58 21.45 26.77
CA ALA A 944 27.02 21.22 28.11
C ALA A 944 28.03 20.57 29.06
N ILE A 945 28.83 19.61 28.57
CA ILE A 945 29.95 18.99 29.28
C ILE A 945 31.00 20.06 29.66
N ALA A 946 31.42 20.89 28.71
CA ALA A 946 32.39 21.97 28.95
C ALA A 946 31.94 22.97 30.03
N ARG A 947 30.63 23.25 30.13
CA ARG A 947 30.05 24.15 31.15
C ARG A 947 30.14 23.60 32.58
N LYS A 948 30.49 22.34 32.79
CA LYS A 948 30.81 21.79 34.13
C LYS A 948 32.24 22.14 34.60
N ALA A 949 33.13 22.55 33.70
CA ALA A 949 34.49 22.98 34.01
C ALA A 949 34.90 24.28 33.26
N PRO A 950 34.10 25.37 33.36
CA PRO A 950 34.20 26.52 32.46
C PRO A 950 35.55 27.24 32.58
N ALA A 951 36.12 27.34 33.79
CA ALA A 951 37.42 27.97 34.00
C ALA A 951 38.56 27.27 33.22
N HIS A 952 38.49 25.94 33.06
CA HIS A 952 39.46 25.18 32.27
C HIS A 952 39.12 25.24 30.78
N CYS A 953 37.90 24.86 30.40
CA CYS A 953 37.50 24.73 29.00
C CYS A 953 37.53 26.08 28.24
N CYS A 954 37.10 27.19 28.86
CA CYS A 954 37.16 28.51 28.22
C CYS A 954 38.59 29.01 28.06
N HIS A 955 39.50 28.73 29.01
CA HIS A 955 40.91 29.09 28.91
C HIS A 955 41.60 28.34 27.74
N VAL A 956 41.35 27.04 27.60
CA VAL A 956 41.87 26.24 26.49
C VAL A 956 41.36 26.75 25.14
N LEU A 957 40.05 27.00 25.01
CA LEU A 957 39.47 27.55 23.77
C LEU A 957 40.01 28.95 23.43
N PHE A 958 40.14 29.82 24.42
CA PHE A 958 40.68 31.17 24.23
C PHE A 958 42.11 31.14 23.70
N ASN A 959 42.98 30.30 24.26
CA ASN A 959 44.36 30.17 23.81
C ASN A 959 44.44 29.60 22.38
N LEU A 960 43.69 28.54 22.08
CA LEU A 960 43.63 27.95 20.73
C LEU A 960 43.13 28.94 19.68
N LEU A 961 42.05 29.67 19.97
CA LEU A 961 41.53 30.71 19.06
C LEU A 961 42.53 31.85 18.88
N THR A 962 43.18 32.28 19.95
CA THR A 962 44.20 33.32 19.91
C THR A 962 45.38 32.90 19.02
N ASP A 963 45.89 31.67 19.18
CA ASP A 963 47.02 31.19 18.39
C ASP A 963 46.66 30.83 16.96
N ARG A 964 45.41 30.42 16.69
CA ARG A 964 44.90 30.24 15.32
C ARG A 964 44.58 31.57 14.62
N SER A 965 44.25 32.64 15.34
CA SER A 965 44.05 33.99 14.76
C SER A 965 45.36 34.73 14.43
N LYS A 966 46.50 34.22 14.91
CA LYS A 966 47.85 34.75 14.64
C LYS A 966 48.58 34.02 13.50
N ARG A 967 48.01 32.91 13.01
CA ARG A 967 48.51 32.13 11.87
C ARG A 967 47.68 32.46 10.63
#